data_AF-A0A9P4MIF5-F1
#
_entry.id   AF-A0A9P4MIF5-F1
#
_cell.length_a   1.000
_cell.length_b   1.000
_cell.length_c   1.000
_cell.angle_alpha   90.00
_cell.angle_beta   90.00
_cell.angle_gamma   90.00
#
_symmetry.space_group_name_H-M   'P 1'
#
loop_
_entity.id
_entity.type
_entity.pdbx_description
1 polymer ?
#
loop_
_entity_poly.entity_id
_entity_poly.type
_entity_poly.pdbx_seq_one_letter_code
_entity_poly.pdbx_strand_id
1 'polypeptide(L)'
;MPPSQLKRLKQSLREQGITGPQKSKKQKKQSHGQNADQRLQRDAALQQIRDSFNPFEIKAPTRNAKFSSMSDRNTPAAVGRPGVTKSMGEKTRRQNLLPELQRRNKSGGIVDRRIGEDDATMTPEERALQRFVREKSRRKNGSMFDLEGDDDEETGLTHLGKALSFAGGADDDFDAGSLAGSDDGSEGGSALLKRRRDAPSDDEDVQDEEDAADENQPARKKTKQEVMKEVIAKSKLHKFERQKAKEDDDELRAKLDSEMGDMLSLLIGRKPEPPKSNGGLAKDEPAMNADRLAMLQGKSREAADKEYDTRLRQMAQDQRAAPADKTKTEEEKAKVEAERLKKLEDARQRRMLGEEVEDESGDEREKAARGAIAASPEEEDDEDARDDAAEFGLSAPSAKAKMPVLDDEDEFELDDDLIASESEEGSETYDSAEDSDDSDDEGERPNGWVSKTQEEDEEDEFVKGILDKIPGSDKKQPKPDTPTQGIAFTYPCPRSHTELLDVFSKAKDEDVPLIIQRIRALYHPSLSAENKEKLADFSCSLVEHLAYLGLNKGSLQVIETITRHLHSLSRTFPERIAGAFRDRLRVVHERNNIDVGDFVVLTAIGSIYPTSDHFHQVVTPAITLMARWLGMTSPSSEAQLIIGANVVSLSLHYQRLSKRYVPEALRFTLKALQFKPHPSAAVSQAHLANFNAMAEQYRHLSAFTEIFHPGASSVLSAVKEAKSQQQHLQILLSQARLSRRPLALHNHRPLAIRTSVPKFEESFAPGKHYDPDKDRSDAAKLRKEYKRERKGAMRELRKDANFIAREQLREKKEADQAYEKKFRRLVAEINSEEGRGANEYAREKDRRKRAKK
;
A
#
# COMPACT_ATOMS: atom_id res chain seq x y z
N MET A 1 56.38 -30.35 21.07
CA MET A 1 55.94 -29.64 22.30
C MET A 1 56.30 -28.16 22.20
N PRO A 2 55.52 -27.24 22.79
CA PRO A 2 55.92 -25.84 22.91
C PRO A 2 57.20 -25.68 23.75
N PRO A 3 58.11 -24.73 23.42
CA PRO A 3 59.34 -24.55 24.18
C PRO A 3 59.06 -24.00 25.60
N SER A 4 59.81 -24.51 26.58
CA SER A 4 59.73 -24.11 27.99
C SER A 4 59.81 -22.59 28.19
N GLN A 5 59.06 -22.08 29.17
CA GLN A 5 59.05 -20.67 29.57
C GLN A 5 60.46 -20.14 29.84
N LEU A 6 61.35 -20.94 30.45
CA LEU A 6 62.75 -20.55 30.66
C LEU A 6 63.55 -20.42 29.34
N LYS A 7 63.28 -21.29 28.36
CA LYS A 7 63.92 -21.20 27.02
C LYS A 7 63.43 -19.97 26.27
N ARG A 8 62.11 -19.73 26.28
CA ARG A 8 61.46 -18.53 25.72
C ARG A 8 61.98 -17.24 26.36
N LEU A 9 62.10 -17.19 27.70
CA LEU A 9 62.62 -16.02 28.41
C LEU A 9 64.07 -15.73 28.06
N LYS A 10 64.93 -16.77 28.08
CA LYS A 10 66.33 -16.66 27.63
C LYS A 10 66.47 -16.34 26.14
N GLN A 11 65.44 -16.53 25.33
CA GLN A 11 65.42 -16.14 23.91
C GLN A 11 65.02 -14.67 23.76
N SER A 12 63.88 -14.27 24.32
CA SER A 12 63.38 -12.89 24.28
C SER A 12 64.35 -11.87 24.90
N LEU A 13 65.01 -12.23 26.02
CA LEU A 13 66.06 -11.41 26.63
C LEU A 13 67.35 -11.31 25.77
N ARG A 14 67.58 -12.23 24.82
CA ARG A 14 68.69 -12.13 23.85
C ARG A 14 68.30 -11.31 22.63
N GLU A 15 67.09 -11.52 22.10
CA GLU A 15 66.51 -10.78 20.98
C GLU A 15 66.44 -9.27 21.30
N GLN A 16 65.98 -8.90 22.50
CA GLN A 16 65.94 -7.51 22.98
C GLN A 16 67.32 -6.98 23.46
N GLY A 17 68.42 -7.71 23.24
CA GLY A 17 69.77 -7.27 23.62
C GLY A 17 69.96 -7.02 25.13
N ILE A 18 69.15 -7.67 25.98
CA ILE A 18 69.18 -7.51 27.44
C ILE A 18 70.26 -8.38 28.06
N THR A 19 70.32 -9.65 27.65
CA THR A 19 71.35 -10.63 28.00
C THR A 19 72.09 -11.07 26.73
N GLY A 20 73.41 -11.25 26.79
CA GLY A 20 74.23 -11.62 25.64
C GLY A 20 75.72 -11.63 25.97
N PRO A 21 76.60 -12.00 25.00
CA PRO A 21 78.04 -11.98 25.20
C PRO A 21 78.58 -10.57 25.43
N GLN A 22 79.77 -10.48 26.05
CA GLN A 22 80.40 -9.21 26.42
C GLN A 22 80.80 -8.38 25.19
N LYS A 23 80.03 -7.32 24.90
CA LYS A 23 80.28 -6.39 23.78
C LYS A 23 81.67 -5.74 23.87
N SER A 24 82.38 -5.67 22.74
CA SER A 24 83.75 -5.14 22.66
C SER A 24 83.83 -3.62 22.82
N LYS A 25 85.02 -3.06 23.10
CA LYS A 25 85.22 -1.60 23.22
C LYS A 25 84.79 -0.84 21.95
N LYS A 26 84.96 -1.41 20.76
CA LYS A 26 84.54 -0.80 19.47
C LYS A 26 83.01 -0.76 19.37
N GLN A 27 82.34 -1.88 19.66
CA GLN A 27 80.86 -1.96 19.66
C GLN A 27 80.22 -1.03 20.69
N LYS A 28 80.82 -0.86 21.88
CA LYS A 28 80.33 0.05 22.92
C LYS A 28 80.41 1.53 22.53
N LYS A 29 81.41 1.95 21.74
CA LYS A 29 81.46 3.33 21.19
C LYS A 29 80.35 3.58 20.16
N GLN A 30 80.05 2.58 19.32
CA GLN A 30 79.05 2.71 18.25
C GLN A 30 77.61 2.91 18.77
N SER A 31 77.29 2.48 20.00
CA SER A 31 75.97 2.63 20.62
C SER A 31 75.83 3.83 21.57
N HIS A 32 76.78 4.76 21.60
CA HIS A 32 76.86 5.73 22.71
C HIS A 32 76.01 7.01 22.53
N GLY A 33 75.32 7.19 21.41
CA GLY A 33 74.67 8.45 21.02
C GLY A 33 73.23 8.70 21.51
N GLN A 34 72.52 7.70 22.06
CA GLN A 34 71.09 7.80 22.42
C GLN A 34 70.80 7.20 23.81
N ASN A 35 71.54 7.65 24.83
CA ASN A 35 71.55 6.99 26.14
C ASN A 35 70.23 7.11 26.94
N ALA A 36 69.30 7.99 26.56
CA ALA A 36 67.99 8.14 27.20
C ALA A 36 66.94 7.23 26.55
N ASP A 37 66.68 7.42 25.25
CA ASP A 37 65.61 6.69 24.54
C ASP A 37 65.88 5.18 24.48
N GLN A 38 67.14 4.76 24.34
CA GLN A 38 67.51 3.35 24.40
C GLN A 38 67.33 2.74 25.80
N ARG A 39 67.30 3.55 26.87
CA ARG A 39 66.88 3.07 28.21
C ARG A 39 65.36 2.95 28.27
N LEU A 40 64.62 3.98 27.85
CA LEU A 40 63.15 3.95 27.82
C LEU A 40 62.60 2.78 27.00
N GLN A 41 63.15 2.55 25.80
CA GLN A 41 62.80 1.40 24.94
C GLN A 41 63.16 0.06 25.61
N ARG A 42 64.35 -0.04 26.23
CA ARG A 42 64.79 -1.24 26.96
C ARG A 42 63.92 -1.52 28.18
N ASP A 43 63.51 -0.50 28.90
CA ASP A 43 62.67 -0.60 30.09
C ASP A 43 61.22 -0.93 29.72
N ALA A 44 60.70 -0.38 28.61
CA ALA A 44 59.42 -0.78 28.03
C ALA A 44 59.45 -2.25 27.56
N ALA A 45 60.49 -2.67 26.85
CA ALA A 45 60.67 -4.07 26.45
C ALA A 45 60.83 -5.01 27.68
N LEU A 46 61.54 -4.58 28.72
CA LEU A 46 61.63 -5.30 30.00
C LEU A 46 60.28 -5.40 30.71
N GLN A 47 59.43 -4.36 30.65
CA GLN A 47 58.07 -4.38 31.19
C GLN A 47 57.18 -5.33 30.38
N GLN A 48 57.22 -5.29 29.04
CA GLN A 48 56.50 -6.25 28.19
C GLN A 48 56.94 -7.70 28.44
N ILE A 49 58.23 -7.95 28.65
CA ILE A 49 58.75 -9.26 29.06
C ILE A 49 58.24 -9.64 30.47
N ARG A 50 58.23 -8.72 31.44
CA ARG A 50 57.70 -8.99 32.79
C ARG A 50 56.20 -9.35 32.77
N ASP A 51 55.38 -8.58 32.05
CA ASP A 51 53.93 -8.83 31.93
C ASP A 51 53.64 -10.13 31.17
N SER A 52 54.33 -10.40 30.06
CA SER A 52 54.10 -11.62 29.25
C SER A 52 54.65 -12.91 29.90
N PHE A 53 55.73 -12.83 30.68
CA PHE A 53 56.28 -13.98 31.40
C PHE A 53 55.74 -14.15 32.84
N ASN A 54 54.85 -13.29 33.31
CA ASN A 54 54.12 -13.45 34.57
C ASN A 54 52.61 -13.70 34.36
N PRO A 55 52.22 -14.90 33.87
CA PRO A 55 50.82 -15.21 33.56
C PRO A 55 49.91 -15.33 34.80
N PHE A 56 50.43 -15.21 36.03
CA PHE A 56 49.64 -15.36 37.26
C PHE A 56 49.04 -14.04 37.77
N GLU A 57 49.54 -12.89 37.32
CA GLU A 57 48.92 -11.57 37.56
C GLU A 57 47.69 -11.31 36.68
N ILE A 58 47.48 -12.15 35.65
CA ILE A 58 46.52 -11.95 34.57
C ILE A 58 45.58 -13.15 34.51
N LYS A 59 44.28 -12.96 34.76
CA LYS A 59 43.30 -14.04 34.71
C LYS A 59 42.74 -14.23 33.29
N ALA A 60 43.50 -14.92 32.46
CA ALA A 60 43.01 -15.39 31.15
C ALA A 60 41.89 -16.44 31.28
N PRO A 61 40.96 -16.53 30.32
CA PRO A 61 40.07 -17.68 30.19
C PRO A 61 40.87 -18.94 29.79
N THR A 62 40.47 -20.11 30.29
CA THR A 62 41.15 -21.40 30.01
C THR A 62 40.81 -22.02 28.66
N ARG A 63 39.88 -21.40 27.91
CA ARG A 63 39.49 -21.72 26.54
C ARG A 63 39.34 -20.41 25.76
N ASN A 64 39.45 -20.50 24.44
CA ASN A 64 39.17 -19.41 23.52
C ASN A 64 37.69 -18.99 23.59
N ALA A 65 37.29 -17.97 22.82
CA ALA A 65 35.88 -17.60 22.67
C ALA A 65 35.02 -18.83 22.28
N LYS A 66 33.81 -18.93 22.84
CA LYS A 66 32.91 -20.09 22.63
C LYS A 66 32.41 -20.18 21.20
N PHE A 67 32.22 -19.04 20.58
CA PHE A 67 31.84 -18.84 19.19
C PHE A 67 32.85 -17.86 18.58
N SER A 68 33.17 -18.03 17.30
CA SER A 68 34.19 -17.24 16.61
C SER A 68 33.54 -16.31 15.60
N SER A 69 33.33 -15.04 15.96
CA SER A 69 32.95 -13.98 15.03
C SER A 69 34.16 -13.60 14.16
N MET A 70 34.03 -13.71 12.84
CA MET A 70 35.05 -13.19 11.90
C MET A 70 34.98 -11.66 11.75
N SER A 71 33.84 -11.06 12.10
CA SER A 71 33.59 -9.61 12.09
C SER A 71 34.25 -8.86 13.25
N ASP A 72 34.52 -9.51 14.39
CA ASP A 72 35.25 -8.92 15.52
C ASP A 72 36.75 -8.80 15.21
N ARG A 73 37.14 -7.73 14.51
CA ARG A 73 38.54 -7.41 14.25
C ARG A 73 39.29 -7.07 15.55
N ASN A 74 39.96 -8.08 16.11
CA ASN A 74 41.06 -7.94 17.08
C ASN A 74 40.76 -7.11 18.35
N THR A 75 39.54 -7.15 18.89
CA THR A 75 39.34 -6.72 20.29
C THR A 75 40.09 -7.69 21.22
N PRO A 76 41.12 -7.25 21.98
CA PRO A 76 41.86 -8.16 22.85
C PRO A 76 40.93 -8.64 23.97
N ALA A 77 40.80 -9.95 24.14
CA ALA A 77 39.90 -10.56 25.11
C ALA A 77 40.10 -9.92 26.51
N ALA A 78 39.02 -9.49 27.16
CA ALA A 78 39.08 -8.65 28.36
C ALA A 78 39.71 -9.38 29.57
N VAL A 79 41.04 -9.29 29.72
CA VAL A 79 41.80 -9.98 30.76
C VAL A 79 41.84 -9.20 32.06
N GLY A 80 41.19 -9.72 33.10
CA GLY A 80 41.24 -9.13 34.45
C GLY A 80 42.62 -9.28 35.10
N ARG A 81 43.07 -8.27 35.85
CA ARG A 81 44.31 -8.29 36.66
C ARG A 81 43.98 -8.43 38.17
N PRO A 82 43.99 -9.64 38.77
CA PRO A 82 43.52 -9.82 40.15
C PRO A 82 44.43 -9.21 41.22
N GLY A 83 45.75 -9.14 41.02
CA GLY A 83 46.67 -8.51 41.98
C GLY A 83 46.46 -7.00 42.08
N VAL A 84 46.39 -6.33 40.92
CA VAL A 84 46.10 -4.88 40.83
C VAL A 84 44.72 -4.55 41.41
N THR A 85 43.67 -5.27 41.03
CA THR A 85 42.32 -5.00 41.54
C THR A 85 42.14 -5.29 43.04
N LYS A 86 42.83 -6.31 43.59
CA LYS A 86 42.89 -6.53 45.04
C LYS A 86 43.63 -5.42 45.76
N SER A 87 44.83 -5.05 45.31
CA SER A 87 45.66 -4.04 45.98
C SER A 87 45.05 -2.64 45.93
N MET A 88 44.41 -2.24 44.82
CA MET A 88 43.59 -1.03 44.78
C MET A 88 42.39 -1.12 45.74
N GLY A 89 41.74 -2.28 45.82
CA GLY A 89 40.68 -2.55 46.79
C GLY A 89 41.13 -2.53 48.26
N GLU A 90 42.40 -2.77 48.58
CA GLU A 90 42.93 -2.59 49.93
C GLU A 90 43.38 -1.15 50.19
N LYS A 91 43.90 -0.44 49.18
CA LYS A 91 44.20 1.01 49.29
C LYS A 91 42.95 1.81 49.62
N THR A 92 41.84 1.62 48.90
CA THR A 92 40.58 2.32 49.17
C THR A 92 40.03 2.01 50.58
N ARG A 93 40.14 0.75 51.04
CA ARG A 93 39.77 0.37 52.42
C ARG A 93 40.68 1.03 53.48
N ARG A 94 41.97 1.20 53.21
CA ARG A 94 42.92 1.95 54.05
C ARG A 94 42.72 3.46 54.01
N GLN A 95 42.16 4.01 52.92
CA GLN A 95 41.89 5.44 52.76
C GLN A 95 40.57 5.86 53.40
N ASN A 96 39.54 5.01 53.34
CA ASN A 96 38.19 5.34 53.82
C ASN A 96 37.91 4.67 55.17
N LEU A 97 37.85 3.33 55.18
CA LEU A 97 37.34 2.54 56.29
C LEU A 97 38.29 2.53 57.50
N LEU A 98 39.61 2.51 57.30
CA LEU A 98 40.57 2.56 58.40
C LEU A 98 40.50 3.90 59.19
N PRO A 99 40.48 5.09 58.54
CA PRO A 99 40.19 6.34 59.24
C PRO A 99 38.81 6.38 59.93
N GLU A 100 37.76 5.78 59.35
CA GLU A 100 36.46 5.66 60.03
C GLU A 100 36.57 4.82 61.31
N LEU A 101 37.25 3.67 61.26
CA LEU A 101 37.47 2.80 62.43
C LEU A 101 38.26 3.53 63.54
N GLN A 102 39.31 4.26 63.17
CA GLN A 102 40.11 5.08 64.09
C GLN A 102 39.33 6.27 64.66
N ARG A 103 38.38 6.83 63.89
CA ARG A 103 37.53 7.97 64.28
C ARG A 103 36.18 7.55 64.88
N ARG A 104 35.91 6.26 65.10
CA ARG A 104 34.61 5.74 65.58
C ARG A 104 34.07 6.45 66.83
N ASN A 105 34.96 6.88 67.72
CA ASN A 105 34.61 7.56 68.98
C ASN A 105 34.88 9.08 68.94
N LYS A 106 35.09 9.68 67.75
CA LYS A 106 35.45 11.10 67.58
C LYS A 106 34.20 11.94 67.28
N SER A 107 33.73 12.68 68.28
CA SER A 107 32.74 13.74 68.09
C SER A 107 33.37 14.99 67.45
N GLY A 108 32.67 15.53 66.45
CA GLY A 108 33.02 16.76 65.73
C GLY A 108 34.22 16.62 64.77
N GLY A 109 34.20 17.45 63.72
CA GLY A 109 35.27 17.58 62.73
C GLY A 109 35.27 18.99 62.14
N ILE A 110 36.32 19.33 61.38
CA ILE A 110 36.35 20.59 60.64
C ILE A 110 35.34 20.53 59.49
N VAL A 111 34.31 21.36 59.55
CA VAL A 111 33.37 21.56 58.45
C VAL A 111 33.97 22.64 57.55
N ASP A 112 34.88 22.23 56.67
CA ASP A 112 35.47 23.20 55.74
C ASP A 112 34.39 23.68 54.75
N ARG A 113 34.19 25.00 54.72
CA ARG A 113 33.24 25.68 53.85
C ARG A 113 33.94 26.41 52.70
N ARG A 114 35.27 26.30 52.60
CA ARG A 114 36.10 26.96 51.60
C ARG A 114 36.08 26.15 50.30
N ILE A 115 35.52 26.74 49.25
CA ILE A 115 35.27 26.03 47.99
C ILE A 115 36.58 25.61 47.32
N GLY A 116 36.60 24.38 46.78
CA GLY A 116 37.68 23.84 45.98
C GLY A 116 38.99 23.55 46.73
N GLU A 117 39.04 23.59 48.07
CA GLU A 117 40.32 23.41 48.76
C GLU A 117 40.83 21.96 48.75
N ASP A 118 39.92 20.99 48.90
CA ASP A 118 40.18 19.55 48.86
C ASP A 118 40.53 19.01 47.45
N ASP A 119 40.14 19.71 46.37
CA ASP A 119 40.36 19.24 45.00
C ASP A 119 41.71 19.69 44.45
N ALA A 120 42.68 18.78 44.48
CA ALA A 120 44.05 19.01 44.02
C ALA A 120 44.19 19.31 42.51
N THR A 121 43.12 19.21 41.70
CA THR A 121 43.15 19.57 40.27
C THR A 121 42.88 21.06 40.03
N MET A 122 42.16 21.73 40.93
CA MET A 122 41.78 23.14 40.82
C MET A 122 42.95 24.07 41.15
N THR A 123 43.29 25.00 40.25
CA THR A 123 44.35 25.99 40.48
C THR A 123 43.97 27.02 41.56
N PRO A 124 44.94 27.74 42.18
CA PRO A 124 44.66 28.78 43.17
C PRO A 124 43.71 29.88 42.66
N GLU A 125 43.79 30.22 41.38
CA GLU A 125 42.99 31.25 40.73
C GLU A 125 41.55 30.77 40.48
N GLU A 126 41.36 29.54 39.98
CA GLU A 126 40.02 28.96 39.82
C GLU A 126 39.33 28.73 41.18
N ARG A 127 40.09 28.36 42.23
CA ARG A 127 39.61 28.30 43.62
C ARG A 127 39.13 29.67 44.09
N ALA A 128 39.87 30.75 43.79
CA ALA A 128 39.47 32.11 44.12
C ALA A 128 38.23 32.56 43.32
N LEU A 129 38.15 32.25 42.03
CA LEU A 129 36.99 32.52 41.17
C LEU A 129 35.73 31.81 41.68
N GLN A 130 35.79 30.52 42.02
CA GLN A 130 34.62 29.81 42.56
C GLN A 130 34.20 30.34 43.94
N ARG A 131 35.16 30.81 44.76
CA ARG A 131 34.86 31.51 46.03
C ARG A 131 34.16 32.83 45.76
N PHE A 132 34.65 33.65 44.83
CA PHE A 132 34.06 34.93 44.44
C PHE A 132 32.66 34.78 43.83
N VAL A 133 32.44 33.81 42.94
CA VAL A 133 31.13 33.51 42.35
C VAL A 133 30.12 33.11 43.44
N ARG A 134 30.52 32.26 44.40
CA ARG A 134 29.67 31.83 45.52
C ARG A 134 29.56 32.86 46.65
N GLU A 135 30.42 33.87 46.68
CA GLU A 135 30.22 35.06 47.50
C GLU A 135 29.20 36.00 46.85
N LYS A 136 29.33 36.30 45.54
CA LYS A 136 28.32 37.10 44.81
C LYS A 136 26.92 36.47 44.87
N SER A 137 26.78 35.15 44.70
CA SER A 137 25.47 34.49 44.83
C SER A 137 24.95 34.45 46.27
N ARG A 138 25.80 34.66 47.28
CA ARG A 138 25.36 34.89 48.67
C ARG A 138 25.00 36.35 48.96
N ARG A 139 25.68 37.31 48.34
CA ARG A 139 25.33 38.74 48.45
C ARG A 139 23.95 39.05 47.85
N LYS A 140 23.50 38.32 46.81
CA LYS A 140 22.10 38.40 46.31
C LYS A 140 21.03 37.94 47.34
N ASN A 141 21.42 37.34 48.47
CA ASN A 141 20.50 36.88 49.52
C ASN A 141 20.83 37.52 50.89
N GLY A 142 21.28 38.79 50.91
CA GLY A 142 21.64 39.51 52.14
C GLY A 142 21.00 40.89 52.23
N SER A 143 20.46 41.22 53.41
CA SER A 143 19.71 42.44 53.74
C SER A 143 18.37 42.62 53.00
N MET A 144 17.30 42.87 53.75
CA MET A 144 15.96 43.16 53.25
C MET A 144 15.61 44.65 53.47
N PHE A 145 16.64 45.50 53.56
CA PHE A 145 16.52 46.86 54.12
C PHE A 145 17.55 47.87 53.57
N ASP A 146 18.18 47.60 52.43
CA ASP A 146 18.89 48.62 51.64
C ASP A 146 17.90 49.24 50.65
N LEU A 147 17.55 50.51 50.84
CA LEU A 147 16.47 51.21 50.10
C LEU A 147 16.83 52.68 49.75
N GLU A 148 18.11 53.01 49.63
CA GLU A 148 18.60 54.28 49.09
C GLU A 148 19.65 54.03 48.01
N GLY A 149 19.21 53.88 46.75
CA GLY A 149 20.07 53.53 45.62
C GLY A 149 19.30 53.03 44.41
N ASP A 150 18.21 53.72 44.05
CA ASP A 150 17.38 53.42 42.88
C ASP A 150 17.88 54.25 41.69
N ASP A 151 18.33 53.56 40.64
CA ASP A 151 18.06 53.86 39.22
C ASP A 151 18.87 52.91 38.30
N ASP A 152 18.31 52.65 37.11
CA ASP A 152 18.84 51.85 35.98
C ASP A 152 18.96 50.30 36.10
N GLU A 153 18.43 49.65 35.05
CA GLU A 153 18.57 48.23 34.61
C GLU A 153 17.78 47.08 35.31
N GLU A 154 16.65 46.74 34.68
CA GLU A 154 16.02 45.38 34.57
C GLU A 154 15.49 44.68 35.84
N THR A 155 14.32 45.13 36.32
CA THR A 155 13.49 44.38 37.28
C THR A 155 12.86 43.11 36.66
N GLY A 156 13.42 41.94 36.94
CA GLY A 156 12.89 40.66 36.44
C GLY A 156 11.49 40.32 37.00
N LEU A 157 10.56 39.93 36.11
CA LEU A 157 9.18 39.61 36.48
C LEU A 157 9.08 38.46 37.51
N THR A 158 8.15 38.61 38.45
CA THR A 158 7.77 37.58 39.41
C THR A 158 6.26 37.38 39.41
N HIS A 159 5.80 36.14 39.64
CA HIS A 159 4.38 35.83 39.86
C HIS A 159 4.26 34.83 41.02
N LEU A 160 3.33 35.08 41.94
CA LEU A 160 3.19 34.35 43.23
C LEU A 160 4.52 34.07 43.96
N GLY A 161 5.48 35.00 43.91
CA GLY A 161 6.74 34.91 44.65
C GLY A 161 7.82 34.01 44.03
N LYS A 162 7.64 33.46 42.83
CA LYS A 162 8.73 32.91 42.01
C LYS A 162 9.21 33.95 40.98
N ALA A 163 10.52 34.05 40.79
CA ALA A 163 11.14 34.88 39.75
C ALA A 163 11.30 34.10 38.44
N LEU A 164 10.91 34.71 37.32
CA LEU A 164 10.99 34.11 35.99
C LEU A 164 12.35 34.35 35.33
N SER A 165 13.39 33.69 35.85
CA SER A 165 14.72 33.71 35.23
C SER A 165 14.80 32.69 34.08
N PHE A 166 15.04 33.16 32.85
CA PHE A 166 15.14 32.35 31.61
C PHE A 166 16.43 31.50 31.51
N ALA A 167 16.88 30.92 32.63
CA ALA A 167 18.15 30.21 32.78
C ALA A 167 18.01 28.92 33.63
N GLY A 168 16.90 28.20 33.44
CA GLY A 168 16.65 26.85 33.94
C GLY A 168 16.27 25.92 32.79
N GLY A 169 16.53 24.61 32.94
CA GLY A 169 16.14 23.62 31.92
C GLY A 169 14.63 23.42 31.85
N ALA A 170 14.15 22.96 30.70
CA ALA A 170 12.75 22.59 30.52
C ALA A 170 12.43 21.28 31.27
N ASP A 171 11.90 21.43 32.48
CA ASP A 171 10.82 20.57 32.96
C ASP A 171 9.52 21.28 32.53
N ASP A 172 8.98 20.90 31.36
CA ASP A 172 7.68 21.40 30.91
C ASP A 172 6.57 20.72 31.74
N ASP A 173 5.90 21.49 32.60
CA ASP A 173 4.70 21.06 33.36
C ASP A 173 3.46 20.90 32.45
N PHE A 174 3.63 20.31 31.25
CA PHE A 174 2.54 20.00 30.33
C PHE A 174 1.83 18.70 30.77
N ASP A 175 1.07 18.81 31.85
CA ASP A 175 0.17 17.75 32.31
C ASP A 175 -1.00 17.58 31.33
N ALA A 176 -0.84 16.64 30.40
CA ALA A 176 -1.82 16.29 29.38
C ALA A 176 -3.10 15.61 29.94
N GLY A 177 -3.36 15.68 31.24
CA GLY A 177 -4.59 15.21 31.89
C GLY A 177 -5.65 16.28 32.20
N SER A 178 -5.34 17.58 32.09
CA SER A 178 -6.20 18.66 32.63
C SER A 178 -7.23 19.25 31.64
N LEU A 179 -7.82 18.42 30.77
CA LEU A 179 -8.95 18.82 29.90
C LEU A 179 -10.10 17.79 29.94
N ALA A 180 -10.26 17.13 31.10
CA ALA A 180 -11.40 16.26 31.39
C ALA A 180 -12.61 17.08 31.87
N GLY A 181 -13.37 17.63 30.93
CA GLY A 181 -14.71 18.17 31.20
C GLY A 181 -15.76 17.06 31.27
N SER A 182 -16.59 17.07 32.32
CA SER A 182 -17.89 16.37 32.36
C SER A 182 -18.76 16.77 31.16
N ASP A 183 -19.66 15.95 30.63
CA ASP A 183 -19.98 14.52 30.88
C ASP A 183 -20.95 14.05 29.76
N ASP A 184 -20.61 13.01 29.01
CA ASP A 184 -21.56 12.09 28.37
C ASP A 184 -20.84 10.76 28.03
N GLY A 185 -21.58 9.65 27.94
CA GLY A 185 -21.02 8.29 27.98
C GLY A 185 -21.27 7.45 26.73
N SER A 186 -20.21 6.88 26.16
CA SER A 186 -20.29 5.74 25.24
C SER A 186 -19.05 4.84 25.34
N GLU A 187 -19.19 3.59 24.89
CA GLU A 187 -18.16 2.56 24.91
C GLU A 187 -17.14 2.71 23.75
N GLY A 188 -16.04 1.96 23.82
CA GLY A 188 -15.15 1.75 22.66
C GLY A 188 -13.66 1.84 22.98
N GLY A 189 -13.02 0.68 23.18
CA GLY A 189 -11.56 0.62 23.26
C GLY A 189 -10.92 0.63 21.87
N SER A 190 -9.89 1.46 21.65
CA SER A 190 -9.03 1.35 20.47
C SER A 190 -7.56 1.54 20.86
N ALA A 191 -6.68 0.69 20.32
CA ALA A 191 -5.26 0.70 20.64
C ALA A 191 -4.50 1.69 19.75
N LEU A 192 -3.55 2.43 20.33
CA LEU A 192 -2.65 3.33 19.61
C LEU A 192 -1.78 2.55 18.60
N LEU A 193 -2.26 2.48 17.36
CA LEU A 193 -1.57 1.91 16.21
C LEU A 193 -0.23 2.62 16.01
N LYS A 194 0.86 1.89 16.22
CA LYS A 194 2.20 2.34 15.87
C LYS A 194 2.28 2.49 14.36
N ARG A 195 2.31 3.74 13.88
CA ARG A 195 2.55 4.07 12.47
C ARG A 195 3.76 3.27 11.98
N ARG A 196 3.53 2.37 11.02
CA ARG A 196 4.60 1.70 10.28
C ARG A 196 5.42 2.75 9.52
N ARG A 197 6.60 2.35 9.07
CA ARG A 197 7.54 3.20 8.36
C ARG A 197 7.80 2.55 7.02
N ASP A 198 6.93 2.89 6.07
CA ASP A 198 7.00 2.36 4.72
C ASP A 198 8.22 2.91 3.97
N ALA A 199 8.66 2.17 2.95
CA ALA A 199 9.85 2.50 2.17
C ALA A 199 9.51 3.47 1.03
N PRO A 200 10.45 4.34 0.61
CA PRO A 200 10.28 5.09 -0.62
C PRO A 200 10.42 4.16 -1.83
N SER A 201 9.51 4.28 -2.77
CA SER A 201 9.75 3.96 -4.17
C SER A 201 10.20 5.21 -4.91
N ASP A 202 10.85 5.04 -6.05
CA ASP A 202 10.90 6.06 -7.11
C ASP A 202 9.45 6.43 -7.52
N ASP A 203 9.13 7.58 -8.14
CA ASP A 203 9.91 8.35 -9.13
C ASP A 203 9.53 9.86 -9.10
N GLU A 204 9.93 10.62 -10.14
CA GLU A 204 9.56 12.01 -10.50
C GLU A 204 10.22 13.19 -9.72
N ASP A 205 11.40 13.56 -10.21
CA ASP A 205 11.84 14.93 -10.56
C ASP A 205 11.36 16.15 -9.74
N VAL A 206 12.25 16.62 -8.84
CA VAL A 206 12.50 18.06 -8.67
C VAL A 206 14.00 18.32 -8.79
N GLN A 207 14.37 19.28 -9.64
CA GLN A 207 15.74 19.49 -10.11
C GLN A 207 16.50 20.51 -9.24
N ASP A 208 17.32 20.02 -8.31
CA ASP A 208 18.35 20.79 -7.59
C ASP A 208 19.72 20.12 -7.80
N GLU A 209 20.56 20.67 -8.69
CA GLU A 209 21.93 20.20 -8.91
C GLU A 209 22.89 20.79 -7.87
N GLU A 210 23.35 20.00 -6.88
CA GLU A 210 24.75 19.99 -6.40
C GLU A 210 25.03 18.82 -5.42
N ASP A 211 26.32 18.47 -5.23
CA ASP A 211 26.84 17.49 -4.24
C ASP A 211 26.48 15.98 -4.36
N ALA A 212 26.42 15.44 -5.58
CA ALA A 212 26.44 13.99 -5.83
C ALA A 212 27.86 13.37 -5.71
N ALA A 213 28.36 13.09 -4.50
CA ALA A 213 29.66 12.42 -4.31
C ALA A 213 29.82 11.51 -3.06
N ASP A 214 30.36 10.29 -3.30
CA ASP A 214 30.97 9.31 -2.37
C ASP A 214 30.06 8.36 -1.55
N GLU A 215 29.46 7.38 -2.24
CA GLU A 215 28.75 6.25 -1.62
C GLU A 215 29.65 5.22 -0.87
N ASN A 216 30.98 5.36 -0.89
CA ASN A 216 31.88 4.33 -0.33
C ASN A 216 32.22 4.50 1.17
N GLN A 217 31.47 5.32 1.91
CA GLN A 217 31.64 5.50 3.35
C GLN A 217 30.47 4.90 4.16
N PRO A 218 30.75 4.17 5.27
CA PRO A 218 29.69 3.55 6.07
C PRO A 218 28.81 4.61 6.75
N ALA A 219 27.49 4.51 6.55
CA ALA A 219 26.47 5.46 6.97
C ALA A 219 26.73 6.10 8.35
N ARG A 220 27.27 7.33 8.32
CA ARG A 220 27.65 8.08 9.51
C ARG A 220 26.38 8.52 10.24
N LYS A 221 26.24 8.11 11.51
CA LYS A 221 25.19 8.65 12.39
C LYS A 221 25.37 10.17 12.50
N LYS A 222 24.34 10.93 12.11
CA LYS A 222 24.31 12.39 12.23
C LYS A 222 24.78 12.82 13.62
N THR A 223 25.71 13.77 13.70
CA THR A 223 26.22 14.23 14.99
C THR A 223 25.13 14.96 15.77
N LYS A 224 25.28 15.07 17.10
CA LYS A 224 24.37 15.90 17.90
C LYS A 224 24.37 17.36 17.39
N GLN A 225 25.45 17.85 16.78
CA GLN A 225 25.47 19.20 16.21
C GLN A 225 24.63 19.31 14.94
N GLU A 226 24.67 18.31 14.04
CA GLU A 226 23.78 18.24 12.87
C GLU A 226 22.30 18.12 13.30
N VAL A 227 21.99 17.20 14.23
CA VAL A 227 20.62 17.01 14.74
C VAL A 227 20.11 18.27 15.47
N MET A 228 20.94 18.93 16.28
CA MET A 228 20.56 20.20 16.91
C MET A 228 20.41 21.33 15.89
N LYS A 229 21.20 21.38 14.80
CA LYS A 229 20.99 22.33 13.70
C LYS A 229 19.65 22.08 13.00
N GLU A 230 19.31 20.82 12.71
CA GLU A 230 18.02 20.45 12.11
C GLU A 230 16.83 20.82 13.03
N VAL A 231 16.94 20.55 14.33
CA VAL A 231 15.91 20.92 15.32
C VAL A 231 15.82 22.44 15.50
N ILE A 232 16.94 23.17 15.50
CA ILE A 232 16.95 24.64 15.55
C ILE A 232 16.39 25.25 14.27
N ALA A 233 16.67 24.67 13.10
CA ALA A 233 16.08 25.11 11.83
C ALA A 233 14.57 24.89 11.82
N LYS A 234 14.08 23.69 12.14
CA LYS A 234 12.65 23.37 12.20
C LYS A 234 11.89 24.18 13.26
N SER A 235 12.48 24.39 14.45
CA SER A 235 11.84 25.22 15.48
C SER A 235 11.88 26.72 15.17
N LYS A 236 12.89 27.22 14.43
CA LYS A 236 12.88 28.57 13.86
C LYS A 236 11.83 28.72 12.77
N LEU A 237 11.73 27.75 11.86
CA LEU A 237 10.73 27.70 10.78
C LEU A 237 9.31 27.69 11.36
N HIS A 238 8.99 26.77 12.27
CA HIS A 238 7.72 26.77 13.00
C HIS A 238 7.50 27.98 13.92
N LYS A 239 8.54 28.77 14.28
CA LYS A 239 8.34 30.06 14.96
C LYS A 239 8.02 31.16 13.95
N PHE A 240 8.70 31.17 12.81
CA PHE A 240 8.45 32.12 11.72
C PHE A 240 7.07 31.91 11.09
N GLU A 241 6.63 30.67 10.86
CA GLU A 241 5.27 30.35 10.40
C GLU A 241 4.19 30.88 11.34
N ARG A 242 4.35 30.67 12.66
CA ARG A 242 3.40 31.20 13.68
C ARG A 242 3.48 32.72 13.82
N GLN A 243 4.63 33.33 13.57
CA GLN A 243 4.75 34.79 13.54
C GLN A 243 4.09 35.36 12.28
N LYS A 244 4.38 34.80 11.10
CA LYS A 244 3.77 35.20 9.83
C LYS A 244 2.26 35.01 9.85
N ALA A 245 1.76 33.86 10.31
CA ALA A 245 0.33 33.62 10.45
C ALA A 245 -0.35 34.68 11.33
N LYS A 246 0.31 35.14 12.41
CA LYS A 246 -0.18 36.25 13.25
C LYS A 246 -0.06 37.61 12.56
N GLU A 247 0.98 37.85 11.77
CA GLU A 247 1.16 39.08 10.99
C GLU A 247 0.12 39.17 9.85
N ASP A 248 -0.16 38.06 9.16
CA ASP A 248 -1.25 37.92 8.17
C ASP A 248 -2.62 38.18 8.85
N ASP A 249 -2.86 37.62 10.04
CA ASP A 249 -4.03 37.83 10.89
C ASP A 249 -4.24 39.30 11.31
N ASP A 250 -3.17 39.95 11.79
CA ASP A 250 -3.21 41.33 12.29
C ASP A 250 -3.27 42.34 11.13
N GLU A 251 -2.70 42.02 9.96
CA GLU A 251 -2.89 42.79 8.73
C GLU A 251 -4.34 42.66 8.22
N LEU A 252 -4.95 41.47 8.33
CA LEU A 252 -6.36 41.25 7.98
C LEU A 252 -7.29 42.01 8.94
N ARG A 253 -7.00 42.06 10.25
CA ARG A 253 -7.70 42.93 11.21
C ARG A 253 -7.56 44.41 10.83
N ALA A 254 -6.35 44.87 10.52
CA ALA A 254 -6.11 46.27 10.13
C ALA A 254 -6.80 46.66 8.81
N LYS A 255 -6.94 45.72 7.86
CA LYS A 255 -7.75 45.90 6.65
C LYS A 255 -9.23 46.03 6.99
N LEU A 256 -9.80 45.09 7.75
CA LEU A 256 -11.21 45.13 8.16
C LEU A 256 -11.54 46.40 8.96
N ASP A 257 -10.69 46.84 9.89
CA ASP A 257 -10.88 48.09 10.63
C ASP A 257 -10.85 49.33 9.72
N SER A 258 -10.02 49.34 8.67
CA SER A 258 -9.97 50.45 7.71
C SER A 258 -11.18 50.43 6.75
N GLU A 259 -11.56 49.26 6.25
CA GLU A 259 -12.75 49.03 5.42
C GLU A 259 -14.06 49.27 6.20
N MET A 260 -14.08 49.10 7.53
CA MET A 260 -15.23 49.45 8.37
C MET A 260 -15.50 50.97 8.39
N GLY A 261 -14.46 51.79 8.26
CA GLY A 261 -14.59 53.25 8.07
C GLY A 261 -15.22 53.63 6.72
N ASP A 262 -14.89 52.89 5.65
CA ASP A 262 -15.50 53.07 4.33
C ASP A 262 -16.92 52.50 4.27
N MET A 263 -17.19 51.35 4.92
CA MET A 263 -18.54 50.81 5.11
C MET A 263 -19.44 51.78 5.88
N LEU A 264 -18.95 52.39 6.97
CA LEU A 264 -19.68 53.45 7.67
C LEU A 264 -19.95 54.65 6.76
N SER A 265 -18.99 55.03 5.92
CA SER A 265 -19.15 56.16 4.97
C SER A 265 -20.18 55.86 3.87
N LEU A 266 -20.26 54.60 3.41
CA LEU A 266 -21.29 54.09 2.51
C LEU A 266 -22.67 54.03 3.19
N LEU A 267 -22.74 53.49 4.42
CA LEU A 267 -23.99 53.32 5.18
C LEU A 267 -24.60 54.67 5.62
N ILE A 268 -23.76 55.67 5.91
CA ILE A 268 -24.16 57.06 6.19
C ILE A 268 -24.50 57.82 4.89
N GLY A 269 -24.36 57.19 3.72
CA GLY A 269 -24.83 57.70 2.43
C GLY A 269 -24.03 58.89 1.89
N ARG A 270 -22.81 59.13 2.39
CA ARG A 270 -22.06 60.35 2.17
C ARG A 270 -20.88 60.14 1.21
N LYS A 271 -21.18 60.16 -0.09
CA LYS A 271 -20.19 60.01 -1.18
C LYS A 271 -18.96 60.91 -0.96
N PRO A 272 -17.73 60.36 -0.89
CA PRO A 272 -16.52 61.17 -0.92
C PRO A 272 -16.25 61.71 -2.33
N GLU A 273 -15.60 62.88 -2.43
CA GLU A 273 -15.11 63.42 -3.70
C GLU A 273 -13.79 62.75 -4.12
N PRO A 274 -13.55 62.52 -5.43
CA PRO A 274 -12.33 61.86 -5.88
C PRO A 274 -11.08 62.74 -5.68
N PRO A 275 -10.01 62.25 -5.02
CA PRO A 275 -8.74 62.96 -4.94
C PRO A 275 -8.08 63.05 -6.32
N LYS A 276 -7.40 64.17 -6.58
CA LYS A 276 -6.88 64.53 -7.91
C LYS A 276 -5.55 63.87 -8.20
N SER A 277 -5.36 63.50 -9.47
CA SER A 277 -4.11 62.96 -9.99
C SER A 277 -2.95 63.95 -9.87
N ASN A 278 -1.79 63.45 -9.45
CA ASN A 278 -0.48 64.08 -9.64
C ASN A 278 0.46 62.99 -10.17
N GLY A 279 1.06 63.21 -11.35
CA GLY A 279 1.90 62.22 -12.04
C GLY A 279 3.39 62.40 -11.79
N GLY A 280 4.14 61.29 -11.84
CA GLY A 280 5.59 61.23 -11.93
C GLY A 280 6.02 60.17 -12.96
N LEU A 281 7.12 60.41 -13.69
CA LEU A 281 7.48 59.65 -14.90
C LEU A 281 8.93 59.14 -14.90
N ALA A 282 9.09 57.82 -15.03
CA ALA A 282 10.20 57.12 -15.69
C ALA A 282 9.73 55.66 -15.97
N LYS A 283 9.77 55.07 -17.19
CA LYS A 283 10.89 54.85 -18.15
C LYS A 283 11.85 53.74 -17.68
N ASP A 284 12.28 52.77 -18.49
CA ASP A 284 12.20 52.48 -19.95
C ASP A 284 12.38 50.96 -20.19
N GLU A 285 12.14 50.26 -21.32
CA GLU A 285 11.76 50.50 -22.74
C GLU A 285 10.90 49.25 -23.23
N PRO A 286 10.60 48.94 -24.52
CA PRO A 286 9.36 48.22 -24.90
C PRO A 286 9.43 46.76 -25.39
N ALA A 287 8.29 46.08 -25.25
CA ALA A 287 7.71 45.14 -26.22
C ALA A 287 6.28 45.59 -26.58
N MET A 288 5.76 45.23 -27.77
CA MET A 288 4.48 45.75 -28.29
C MET A 288 3.28 44.90 -27.86
N ASN A 289 2.71 45.18 -26.69
CA ASN A 289 1.45 44.60 -26.24
C ASN A 289 0.28 45.00 -27.16
N ALA A 290 -0.68 44.08 -27.37
CA ALA A 290 -1.82 44.26 -28.27
C ALA A 290 -2.68 45.50 -27.94
N ASP A 291 -2.85 45.81 -26.65
CA ASP A 291 -3.61 46.96 -26.15
C ASP A 291 -3.12 48.29 -26.73
N ARG A 292 -1.81 48.41 -26.98
CA ARG A 292 -1.19 49.60 -27.56
C ARG A 292 -1.56 49.79 -29.03
N LEU A 293 -1.88 48.70 -29.73
CA LEU A 293 -2.34 48.69 -31.12
C LEU A 293 -3.86 48.98 -31.18
N ALA A 294 -4.63 48.55 -30.18
CA ALA A 294 -6.03 48.95 -30.00
C ALA A 294 -6.17 50.46 -29.71
N MET A 295 -5.34 51.03 -28.83
CA MET A 295 -5.32 52.49 -28.59
C MET A 295 -4.99 53.31 -29.84
N LEU A 296 -4.17 52.76 -30.76
CA LEU A 296 -3.81 53.43 -32.02
C LEU A 296 -5.00 53.52 -32.99
N GLN A 297 -6.05 52.72 -32.79
CA GLN A 297 -7.33 52.82 -33.52
C GLN A 297 -8.32 53.83 -32.91
N GLY A 298 -7.91 54.57 -31.85
CA GLY A 298 -8.70 55.69 -31.30
C GLY A 298 -9.96 55.31 -30.52
N LYS A 299 -10.17 54.02 -30.23
CA LYS A 299 -11.23 53.54 -29.32
C LYS A 299 -10.84 53.82 -27.87
N SER A 300 -11.80 54.17 -27.02
CA SER A 300 -11.58 54.27 -25.58
C SER A 300 -11.30 52.90 -24.98
N ARG A 301 -10.60 52.85 -23.82
CA ARG A 301 -10.31 51.58 -23.13
C ARG A 301 -11.59 50.79 -22.85
N GLU A 302 -12.59 51.44 -22.29
CA GLU A 302 -13.92 50.84 -22.08
C GLU A 302 -14.57 50.27 -23.35
N ALA A 303 -14.30 50.85 -24.52
CA ALA A 303 -14.83 50.34 -25.79
C ALA A 303 -14.03 49.14 -26.28
N ALA A 304 -12.71 49.09 -26.04
CA ALA A 304 -11.89 47.91 -26.29
C ALA A 304 -12.25 46.75 -25.35
N ASP A 305 -12.47 47.05 -24.06
CA ASP A 305 -12.90 46.07 -23.05
C ASP A 305 -14.30 45.51 -23.42
N LYS A 306 -15.27 46.36 -23.79
CA LYS A 306 -16.59 45.93 -24.30
C LYS A 306 -16.50 45.15 -25.63
N GLU A 307 -15.54 45.48 -26.50
CA GLU A 307 -15.32 44.72 -27.74
C GLU A 307 -14.64 43.36 -27.48
N TYR A 308 -13.84 43.25 -26.41
CA TYR A 308 -13.30 41.99 -25.91
C TYR A 308 -14.42 41.14 -25.28
N ASP A 309 -15.23 41.70 -24.38
CA ASP A 309 -16.37 41.02 -23.76
C ASP A 309 -17.37 40.50 -24.80
N THR A 310 -17.70 41.31 -25.81
CA THR A 310 -18.58 40.87 -26.91
C THR A 310 -17.94 39.77 -27.76
N ARG A 311 -16.62 39.79 -28.00
CA ARG A 311 -15.92 38.67 -28.65
C ARG A 311 -15.87 37.41 -27.78
N LEU A 312 -15.68 37.54 -26.47
CA LEU A 312 -15.70 36.40 -25.55
C LEU A 312 -17.09 35.77 -25.50
N ARG A 313 -18.14 36.60 -25.49
CA ARG A 313 -19.55 36.17 -25.54
C ARG A 313 -19.92 35.55 -26.89
N GLN A 314 -19.40 36.09 -28.00
CA GLN A 314 -19.52 35.47 -29.33
C GLN A 314 -18.75 34.15 -29.43
N MET A 315 -17.54 34.05 -28.86
CA MET A 315 -16.76 32.82 -28.82
C MET A 315 -17.40 31.74 -27.93
N ALA A 316 -18.14 32.14 -26.89
CA ALA A 316 -18.99 31.23 -26.12
C ALA A 316 -20.27 30.79 -26.87
N GLN A 317 -20.69 31.53 -27.90
CA GLN A 317 -21.88 31.25 -28.73
C GLN A 317 -21.55 30.49 -30.03
N ASP A 318 -20.34 30.65 -30.62
CA ASP A 318 -19.82 29.89 -31.77
C ASP A 318 -18.72 28.91 -31.32
N GLN A 319 -18.94 28.19 -30.21
CA GLN A 319 -18.11 27.05 -29.83
C GLN A 319 -18.41 25.87 -30.75
N ARG A 320 -17.64 25.76 -31.84
CA ARG A 320 -17.65 24.57 -32.70
C ARG A 320 -16.92 23.43 -32.00
N ALA A 321 -17.40 22.21 -32.19
CA ALA A 321 -16.78 21.02 -31.63
C ALA A 321 -15.30 20.93 -32.06
N ALA A 322 -14.41 20.77 -31.07
CA ALA A 322 -13.01 20.46 -31.33
C ALA A 322 -12.87 18.96 -31.64
N PRO A 323 -12.06 18.54 -32.63
CA PRO A 323 -11.78 17.13 -32.86
C PRO A 323 -11.00 16.57 -31.67
N ALA A 324 -11.63 15.67 -30.90
CA ALA A 324 -11.02 15.07 -29.72
C ALA A 324 -9.87 14.10 -30.07
N ASP A 325 -10.01 13.38 -31.19
CA ASP A 325 -9.19 12.21 -31.51
C ASP A 325 -8.08 12.52 -32.53
N LYS A 326 -6.92 11.87 -32.37
CA LYS A 326 -5.82 11.94 -33.34
C LYS A 326 -6.20 11.12 -34.58
N THR A 327 -6.04 11.69 -35.78
CA THR A 327 -6.23 10.95 -37.04
C THR A 327 -5.26 9.76 -37.15
N LYS A 328 -5.78 8.55 -36.88
CA LYS A 328 -5.09 7.25 -37.02
C LYS A 328 -4.98 6.88 -38.50
N THR A 329 -3.82 6.39 -38.94
CA THR A 329 -3.62 5.87 -40.31
C THR A 329 -4.37 4.55 -40.53
N GLU A 330 -4.62 4.18 -41.79
CA GLU A 330 -5.29 2.91 -42.13
C GLU A 330 -4.54 1.68 -41.59
N GLU A 331 -3.20 1.69 -41.62
CA GLU A 331 -2.38 0.61 -41.05
C GLU A 331 -2.44 0.57 -39.51
N GLU A 332 -2.57 1.71 -38.84
CA GLU A 332 -2.80 1.76 -37.38
C GLU A 332 -4.21 1.28 -37.03
N LYS A 333 -5.24 1.66 -37.80
CA LYS A 333 -6.62 1.17 -37.62
C LYS A 333 -6.69 -0.36 -37.75
N ALA A 334 -6.17 -0.92 -38.84
CA ALA A 334 -6.16 -2.36 -39.08
C ALA A 334 -5.35 -3.15 -38.02
N LYS A 335 -4.33 -2.55 -37.40
CA LYS A 335 -3.60 -3.14 -36.27
C LYS A 335 -4.45 -3.16 -34.99
N VAL A 336 -5.06 -2.03 -34.64
CA VAL A 336 -5.95 -1.93 -33.47
C VAL A 336 -7.13 -2.91 -33.61
N GLU A 337 -7.71 -3.02 -34.79
CA GLU A 337 -8.78 -3.98 -35.10
C GLU A 337 -8.29 -5.43 -34.98
N ALA A 338 -7.13 -5.78 -35.56
CA ALA A 338 -6.56 -7.12 -35.46
C ALA A 338 -6.22 -7.50 -33.99
N GLU A 339 -5.77 -6.54 -33.18
CA GLU A 339 -5.55 -6.73 -31.75
C GLU A 339 -6.88 -6.86 -30.97
N ARG A 340 -7.91 -6.09 -31.32
CA ARG A 340 -9.29 -6.20 -30.77
C ARG A 340 -9.89 -7.58 -31.05
N LEU A 341 -9.84 -8.03 -32.30
CA LEU A 341 -10.32 -9.35 -32.73
C LEU A 341 -9.56 -10.48 -32.05
N LYS A 342 -8.24 -10.32 -31.86
CA LYS A 342 -7.44 -11.29 -31.09
C LYS A 342 -7.85 -11.33 -29.61
N LYS A 343 -7.97 -10.17 -28.94
CA LYS A 343 -8.45 -10.11 -27.54
C LYS A 343 -9.84 -10.76 -27.41
N LEU A 344 -10.74 -10.52 -28.36
CA LEU A 344 -12.07 -11.14 -28.41
C LEU A 344 -12.01 -12.67 -28.56
N GLU A 345 -11.18 -13.19 -29.46
CA GLU A 345 -10.99 -14.65 -29.65
C GLU A 345 -10.37 -15.30 -28.40
N ASP A 346 -9.33 -14.70 -27.82
CA ASP A 346 -8.68 -15.18 -26.59
C ASP A 346 -9.68 -15.18 -25.41
N ALA A 347 -10.47 -14.10 -25.24
CA ALA A 347 -11.54 -14.03 -24.24
C ALA A 347 -12.69 -15.01 -24.50
N ARG A 348 -12.99 -15.35 -25.77
CA ARG A 348 -13.95 -16.40 -26.12
C ARG A 348 -13.39 -17.80 -25.81
N GLN A 349 -12.09 -18.00 -25.93
CA GLN A 349 -11.44 -19.26 -25.58
C GLN A 349 -11.42 -19.48 -24.05
N ARG A 350 -11.07 -18.46 -23.24
CA ARG A 350 -11.18 -18.51 -21.77
C ARG A 350 -12.60 -18.89 -21.33
N ARG A 351 -13.62 -18.18 -21.83
CA ARG A 351 -15.04 -18.47 -21.56
C ARG A 351 -15.47 -19.86 -22.03
N MET A 352 -14.93 -20.38 -23.13
CA MET A 352 -15.21 -21.75 -23.60
C MET A 352 -14.57 -22.82 -22.72
N LEU A 353 -13.38 -22.57 -22.15
CA LEU A 353 -12.73 -23.46 -21.18
C LEU A 353 -13.48 -23.47 -19.84
N GLY A 354 -14.06 -22.33 -19.45
CA GLY A 354 -14.62 -22.11 -18.11
C GLY A 354 -13.57 -21.57 -17.13
N GLU A 355 -12.53 -20.94 -17.66
CA GLU A 355 -11.57 -20.16 -16.86
C GLU A 355 -12.24 -18.84 -16.43
N GLU A 356 -11.94 -18.38 -15.22
CA GLU A 356 -12.37 -17.05 -14.77
C GLU A 356 -11.81 -15.99 -15.71
N VAL A 357 -12.68 -15.11 -16.20
CA VAL A 357 -12.25 -13.96 -16.99
C VAL A 357 -11.75 -12.92 -16.02
N GLU A 358 -10.45 -12.95 -15.73
CA GLU A 358 -9.75 -11.81 -15.15
C GLU A 358 -9.91 -10.63 -16.11
N ASP A 359 -10.79 -9.69 -15.74
CA ASP A 359 -10.96 -8.41 -16.43
C ASP A 359 -9.62 -7.65 -16.47
N GLU A 360 -9.37 -6.81 -17.47
CA GLU A 360 -8.12 -6.02 -17.53
C GLU A 360 -8.02 -4.99 -16.38
N SER A 361 -9.12 -4.70 -15.67
CA SER A 361 -9.12 -3.98 -14.39
C SER A 361 -8.61 -4.81 -13.19
N GLY A 362 -8.32 -6.09 -13.37
CA GLY A 362 -7.73 -7.00 -12.37
C GLY A 362 -6.21 -6.95 -12.29
N ASP A 363 -5.52 -6.31 -13.25
CA ASP A 363 -4.06 -6.29 -13.33
C ASP A 363 -3.38 -5.44 -12.22
N GLU A 364 -4.16 -4.65 -11.47
CA GLU A 364 -3.72 -4.06 -10.19
C GLU A 364 -3.81 -5.07 -9.02
N ARG A 365 -4.81 -5.95 -9.01
CA ARG A 365 -5.00 -6.97 -7.95
C ARG A 365 -3.97 -8.09 -8.02
N GLU A 366 -3.58 -8.56 -9.20
CA GLU A 366 -2.56 -9.63 -9.32
C GLU A 366 -1.17 -9.11 -8.87
N LYS A 367 -0.85 -7.85 -9.15
CA LYS A 367 0.37 -7.18 -8.65
C LYS A 367 0.32 -6.97 -7.14
N ALA A 368 -0.82 -6.56 -6.57
CA ALA A 368 -1.01 -6.48 -5.12
C ALA A 368 -0.89 -7.85 -4.43
N ALA A 369 -1.50 -8.91 -5.00
CA ALA A 369 -1.47 -10.26 -4.45
C ALA A 369 -0.05 -10.83 -4.38
N ARG A 370 0.80 -10.58 -5.39
CA ARG A 370 2.21 -11.00 -5.39
C ARG A 370 3.08 -10.20 -4.41
N GLY A 371 2.64 -9.02 -3.96
CA GLY A 371 3.25 -8.28 -2.85
C GLY A 371 2.79 -8.73 -1.46
N ALA A 372 1.66 -9.43 -1.34
CA ALA A 372 0.99 -9.69 -0.06
C ALA A 372 1.52 -10.89 0.76
N ILE A 373 2.48 -11.67 0.25
CA ILE A 373 3.01 -12.88 0.90
C ILE A 373 4.05 -12.53 2.00
N ALA A 374 3.70 -11.62 2.91
CA ALA A 374 4.58 -11.10 3.96
C ALA A 374 3.85 -10.67 5.27
N ALA A 375 2.69 -11.28 5.58
CA ALA A 375 1.99 -11.13 6.87
C ALA A 375 1.92 -12.48 7.62
N SER A 376 1.86 -12.44 8.96
CA SER A 376 1.97 -13.64 9.82
C SER A 376 0.61 -14.32 10.08
N PRO A 377 0.54 -15.66 10.16
CA PRO A 377 -0.70 -16.38 10.47
C PRO A 377 -0.81 -16.76 11.96
N GLU A 378 -1.70 -16.11 12.70
CA GLU A 378 -2.21 -16.57 14.00
C GLU A 378 -3.71 -16.26 14.10
N GLU A 379 -4.54 -17.31 14.21
CA GLU A 379 -5.95 -17.34 14.66
C GLU A 379 -6.98 -16.57 13.76
N GLU A 380 -8.20 -17.04 13.48
CA GLU A 380 -9.12 -17.94 14.21
C GLU A 380 -9.71 -19.10 13.34
N ASP A 381 -10.73 -19.79 13.86
CA ASP A 381 -11.27 -21.09 13.40
C ASP A 381 -12.80 -20.97 13.15
N ASP A 382 -13.20 -20.64 11.92
CA ASP A 382 -14.60 -20.55 11.47
C ASP A 382 -14.87 -21.53 10.31
N GLU A 383 -15.33 -22.74 10.64
CA GLU A 383 -16.00 -23.62 9.67
C GLU A 383 -17.47 -23.21 9.49
N ASP A 384 -17.77 -22.25 8.60
CA ASP A 384 -19.13 -22.15 8.06
C ASP A 384 -19.20 -21.53 6.64
N ALA A 385 -20.29 -21.83 5.94
CA ALA A 385 -20.63 -21.31 4.60
C ALA A 385 -19.54 -21.41 3.51
N ARG A 386 -19.25 -22.64 3.05
CA ARG A 386 -18.90 -22.83 1.64
C ARG A 386 -20.15 -22.53 0.80
N ASP A 387 -20.05 -21.61 -0.15
CA ASP A 387 -21.15 -21.33 -1.06
C ASP A 387 -21.20 -22.38 -2.19
N ASP A 388 -21.96 -23.46 -1.95
CA ASP A 388 -22.21 -24.51 -2.94
C ASP A 388 -22.85 -23.98 -4.25
N ALA A 389 -23.43 -22.76 -4.26
CA ALA A 389 -23.95 -22.14 -5.47
C ALA A 389 -22.83 -21.55 -6.35
N ALA A 390 -21.68 -21.20 -5.79
CA ALA A 390 -20.51 -20.74 -6.54
C ALA A 390 -19.89 -21.87 -7.37
N GLU A 391 -19.81 -23.10 -6.84
CA GLU A 391 -19.35 -24.30 -7.60
C GLU A 391 -20.28 -24.61 -8.79
N PHE A 392 -21.53 -24.13 -8.78
CA PHE A 392 -22.48 -24.24 -9.89
C PHE A 392 -22.57 -22.99 -10.79
N GLY A 393 -21.74 -21.96 -10.57
CA GLY A 393 -21.73 -20.73 -11.38
C GLY A 393 -22.96 -19.85 -11.20
N LEU A 394 -23.58 -19.86 -10.00
CA LEU A 394 -24.78 -19.09 -9.67
C LEU A 394 -24.51 -17.85 -8.79
N SER A 395 -23.24 -17.50 -8.56
CA SER A 395 -22.85 -16.28 -7.85
C SER A 395 -23.42 -15.03 -8.53
N ALA A 396 -23.93 -14.08 -7.75
CA ALA A 396 -24.39 -12.79 -8.26
C ALA A 396 -23.21 -11.98 -8.83
N PRO A 397 -23.24 -11.56 -10.11
CA PRO A 397 -22.13 -10.81 -10.69
C PRO A 397 -22.07 -9.39 -10.10
N SER A 398 -20.88 -8.98 -9.66
CA SER A 398 -20.59 -7.56 -9.46
C SER A 398 -20.63 -6.88 -10.82
N ALA A 399 -21.52 -5.90 -11.01
CA ALA A 399 -21.84 -5.39 -12.34
C ALA A 399 -20.72 -4.51 -12.93
N LYS A 400 -20.17 -4.91 -14.10
CA LYS A 400 -19.75 -4.06 -15.24
C LYS A 400 -19.10 -4.89 -16.38
N ALA A 401 -19.84 -5.82 -16.98
CA ALA A 401 -19.36 -6.55 -18.16
C ALA A 401 -19.35 -5.65 -19.42
N LYS A 402 -18.21 -5.05 -19.78
CA LYS A 402 -18.02 -4.39 -21.08
C LYS A 402 -17.81 -5.46 -22.17
N MET A 403 -18.82 -5.69 -23.01
CA MET A 403 -18.71 -6.54 -24.20
C MET A 403 -18.07 -5.72 -25.34
N PRO A 404 -16.90 -6.09 -25.89
CA PRO A 404 -16.26 -5.29 -26.94
C PRO A 404 -17.07 -5.30 -28.24
N VAL A 405 -17.14 -4.14 -28.90
CA VAL A 405 -17.91 -3.91 -30.14
C VAL A 405 -17.41 -4.84 -31.25
N LEU A 406 -18.34 -5.63 -31.80
CA LEU A 406 -18.23 -6.15 -33.16
C LEU A 406 -18.67 -5.03 -34.10
N ASP A 407 -17.75 -4.55 -34.92
CA ASP A 407 -18.06 -3.65 -36.02
C ASP A 407 -18.64 -4.52 -37.15
N ASP A 408 -19.94 -4.39 -37.41
CA ASP A 408 -20.66 -5.24 -38.37
C ASP A 408 -20.60 -4.52 -39.74
N GLU A 409 -19.93 -5.11 -40.74
CA GLU A 409 -19.56 -4.50 -42.06
C GLU A 409 -20.73 -3.94 -42.92
N ASP A 410 -21.98 -4.06 -42.47
CA ASP A 410 -23.18 -3.52 -43.11
C ASP A 410 -23.56 -2.14 -42.53
N GLU A 411 -22.76 -1.10 -42.80
CA GLU A 411 -23.15 0.29 -42.52
C GLU A 411 -24.39 0.64 -43.37
N PHE A 412 -25.54 0.85 -42.73
CA PHE A 412 -26.78 1.19 -43.43
C PHE A 412 -26.68 2.61 -44.01
N GLU A 413 -26.49 2.71 -45.33
CA GLU A 413 -26.68 3.96 -46.07
C GLU A 413 -28.10 4.50 -45.82
N LEU A 414 -28.17 5.60 -45.07
CA LEU A 414 -29.40 6.32 -44.72
C LEU A 414 -29.47 7.60 -45.54
N ASP A 415 -30.66 7.93 -46.05
CA ASP A 415 -30.89 9.19 -46.77
C ASP A 415 -30.68 10.40 -45.84
N ASP A 416 -29.81 11.34 -46.24
CA ASP A 416 -29.35 12.49 -45.44
C ASP A 416 -30.49 13.46 -44.99
N ASP A 417 -31.68 13.36 -45.59
CA ASP A 417 -32.84 14.23 -45.34
C ASP A 417 -33.61 13.92 -44.02
N LEU A 418 -33.16 12.94 -43.22
CA LEU A 418 -33.98 12.37 -42.14
C LEU A 418 -34.03 13.16 -40.81
N ILE A 419 -33.26 14.25 -40.63
CA ILE A 419 -33.17 14.99 -39.35
C ILE A 419 -33.41 16.50 -39.56
N ALA A 420 -34.66 16.94 -39.41
CA ALA A 420 -35.03 18.36 -39.39
C ALA A 420 -34.70 18.99 -38.03
N SER A 421 -33.73 19.92 -38.01
CA SER A 421 -33.24 20.61 -36.81
C SER A 421 -33.77 22.03 -36.67
N GLU A 422 -35.05 22.19 -36.31
CA GLU A 422 -35.63 23.51 -35.97
C GLU A 422 -36.75 23.42 -34.92
N SER A 423 -36.59 24.16 -33.82
CA SER A 423 -37.67 24.71 -32.97
C SER A 423 -37.10 25.72 -31.97
N GLU A 424 -36.79 26.92 -32.44
CA GLU A 424 -36.59 28.10 -31.58
C GLU A 424 -37.92 28.87 -31.50
N GLU A 425 -38.65 28.75 -30.40
CA GLU A 425 -39.69 29.73 -30.05
C GLU A 425 -39.83 29.83 -28.52
N GLY A 426 -40.05 31.05 -28.03
CA GLY A 426 -39.79 31.41 -26.62
C GLY A 426 -40.96 31.22 -25.65
N SER A 427 -40.62 31.05 -24.38
CA SER A 427 -41.54 31.22 -23.24
C SER A 427 -40.97 32.29 -22.32
N GLU A 428 -41.61 33.46 -22.26
CA GLU A 428 -41.19 34.53 -21.34
C GLU A 428 -41.55 34.22 -19.88
N THR A 429 -40.61 34.53 -18.99
CA THR A 429 -40.77 35.08 -17.65
C THR A 429 -42.09 34.85 -16.89
N TYR A 430 -42.00 34.03 -15.83
CA TYR A 430 -42.74 34.28 -14.59
C TYR A 430 -41.72 34.38 -13.45
N ASP A 431 -41.76 35.48 -12.70
CA ASP A 431 -40.95 35.71 -11.50
C ASP A 431 -41.87 36.11 -10.34
N SER A 432 -41.68 35.45 -9.19
CA SER A 432 -42.19 35.85 -7.86
C SER A 432 -41.53 34.96 -6.80
N ALA A 433 -40.90 35.59 -5.81
CA ALA A 433 -39.94 34.98 -4.90
C ALA A 433 -40.55 34.54 -3.54
N GLU A 434 -39.66 34.36 -2.55
CA GLU A 434 -39.87 34.10 -1.10
C GLU A 434 -40.10 32.63 -0.68
N ASP A 435 -39.48 32.10 0.39
CA ASP A 435 -38.21 32.45 1.08
C ASP A 435 -37.80 31.29 2.04
N SER A 436 -36.60 31.34 2.63
CA SER A 436 -36.08 30.42 3.68
C SER A 436 -35.77 28.97 3.22
N ASP A 437 -34.73 28.28 3.70
CA ASP A 437 -33.68 28.59 4.66
C ASP A 437 -32.42 27.78 4.27
N ASP A 438 -31.24 28.39 4.24
CA ASP A 438 -29.94 27.69 4.08
C ASP A 438 -28.83 28.51 4.76
N SER A 439 -27.91 27.84 5.47
CA SER A 439 -26.95 28.51 6.36
C SER A 439 -25.60 27.81 6.41
N ASP A 440 -24.61 28.47 5.83
CA ASP A 440 -23.15 28.38 6.05
C ASP A 440 -22.57 27.13 6.74
N ASP A 441 -21.75 26.37 5.98
CA ASP A 441 -20.32 26.26 6.33
C ASP A 441 -19.47 26.06 5.05
N GLU A 442 -18.45 26.90 4.86
CA GLU A 442 -17.54 26.90 3.70
C GLU A 442 -16.11 27.08 4.22
N GLY A 443 -15.25 26.05 4.05
CA GLY A 443 -14.21 25.80 5.05
C GLY A 443 -12.87 25.18 4.64
N GLU A 444 -12.71 24.54 3.47
CA GLU A 444 -11.39 24.01 3.04
C GLU A 444 -10.98 24.41 1.61
N ARG A 445 -9.74 24.90 1.50
CA ARG A 445 -9.13 25.31 0.22
C ARG A 445 -8.49 24.13 -0.50
N PRO A 446 -8.45 24.14 -1.85
CA PRO A 446 -8.08 22.96 -2.63
C PRO A 446 -6.57 22.74 -2.70
N ASN A 447 -6.17 21.46 -2.65
CA ASN A 447 -5.13 20.93 -3.53
C ASN A 447 -5.15 19.39 -3.55
N GLY A 448 -5.60 18.82 -4.67
CA GLY A 448 -5.62 17.38 -4.92
C GLY A 448 -5.74 17.12 -6.42
N TRP A 449 -4.64 16.74 -7.06
CA TRP A 449 -4.58 16.48 -8.50
C TRP A 449 -5.29 15.17 -8.83
N VAL A 450 -6.61 15.25 -9.07
CA VAL A 450 -7.37 14.13 -9.63
C VAL A 450 -7.01 14.03 -11.11
N SER A 451 -6.17 13.06 -11.45
CA SER A 451 -5.88 12.75 -12.85
C SER A 451 -7.18 12.39 -13.57
N LYS A 452 -7.55 13.18 -14.57
CA LYS A 452 -8.80 13.02 -15.33
C LYS A 452 -8.62 11.93 -16.39
N THR A 453 -8.51 10.68 -15.94
CA THR A 453 -8.39 9.50 -16.81
C THR A 453 -9.58 9.46 -17.78
N GLN A 454 -9.29 9.44 -19.08
CA GLN A 454 -10.30 9.35 -20.13
C GLN A 454 -10.94 7.94 -20.12
N GLU A 455 -12.04 7.77 -19.40
CA GLU A 455 -13.08 6.82 -19.84
C GLU A 455 -13.81 7.47 -21.01
N GLU A 456 -13.26 7.36 -22.22
CA GLU A 456 -13.92 7.83 -23.43
C GLU A 456 -14.89 6.80 -23.99
N ASP A 457 -16.10 7.27 -24.25
CA ASP A 457 -17.25 6.43 -24.57
C ASP A 457 -17.18 5.84 -25.99
N GLU A 458 -16.94 4.52 -26.06
CA GLU A 458 -17.31 3.65 -27.20
C GLU A 458 -18.84 3.54 -27.38
N GLU A 459 -19.59 4.65 -27.17
CA GLU A 459 -21.03 4.73 -27.41
C GLU A 459 -21.33 4.68 -28.91
N ASP A 460 -22.15 3.70 -29.29
CA ASP A 460 -22.82 3.43 -30.58
C ASP A 460 -22.27 4.23 -31.80
N GLU A 461 -21.24 3.68 -32.45
CA GLU A 461 -20.76 4.11 -33.78
C GLU A 461 -21.91 4.11 -34.83
N PHE A 462 -22.91 3.23 -34.65
CA PHE A 462 -24.19 3.20 -35.36
C PHE A 462 -24.97 4.53 -35.36
N VAL A 463 -24.72 5.43 -34.40
CA VAL A 463 -25.36 6.76 -34.31
C VAL A 463 -24.37 7.88 -34.63
N LYS A 464 -23.08 7.75 -34.27
CA LYS A 464 -22.04 8.75 -34.64
C LYS A 464 -21.95 8.94 -36.16
N GLY A 465 -21.99 7.85 -36.94
CA GLY A 465 -22.03 7.90 -38.41
C GLY A 465 -23.24 8.63 -39.02
N ILE A 466 -24.33 8.80 -38.25
CA ILE A 466 -25.54 9.56 -38.63
C ILE A 466 -25.39 11.06 -38.28
N LEU A 467 -24.56 11.40 -37.29
CA LEU A 467 -24.42 12.76 -36.77
C LEU A 467 -23.25 13.53 -37.42
N ASP A 468 -22.15 12.84 -37.74
CA ASP A 468 -20.90 13.47 -38.17
C ASP A 468 -20.84 13.86 -39.66
N LYS A 469 -21.79 13.37 -40.49
CA LYS A 469 -21.77 13.52 -41.96
C LYS A 469 -22.43 14.82 -42.49
N ILE A 470 -22.32 15.94 -41.76
CA ILE A 470 -22.90 17.24 -42.18
C ILE A 470 -21.82 18.25 -42.65
N PRO A 471 -21.33 18.16 -43.90
CA PRO A 471 -20.49 19.20 -44.51
C PRO A 471 -21.36 20.40 -44.92
N GLY A 472 -21.32 21.47 -44.13
CA GLY A 472 -22.26 22.60 -44.27
C GLY A 472 -22.18 23.35 -45.61
N SER A 473 -23.34 23.63 -46.22
CA SER A 473 -23.50 24.64 -47.27
C SER A 473 -24.88 25.32 -47.25
N ASP A 474 -24.87 26.60 -47.65
CA ASP A 474 -25.98 27.50 -48.02
C ASP A 474 -27.43 27.21 -47.57
N LYS A 475 -27.91 28.04 -46.62
CA LYS A 475 -29.34 28.17 -46.28
C LYS A 475 -30.16 28.68 -47.48
N LYS A 476 -30.86 27.79 -48.18
CA LYS A 476 -32.02 28.10 -49.03
C LYS A 476 -33.22 27.27 -48.59
N GLN A 477 -34.22 27.91 -47.99
CA GLN A 477 -35.48 27.26 -47.64
C GLN A 477 -36.25 26.81 -48.90
N PRO A 478 -36.61 25.53 -49.03
CA PRO A 478 -37.78 25.13 -49.81
C PRO A 478 -39.07 25.49 -49.04
N LYS A 479 -40.22 25.43 -49.73
CA LYS A 479 -41.54 25.58 -49.09
C LYS A 479 -42.06 24.22 -48.60
N PRO A 480 -42.90 24.17 -47.56
CA PRO A 480 -43.55 22.93 -47.14
C PRO A 480 -44.63 22.54 -48.17
N ASP A 481 -44.43 21.42 -48.88
CA ASP A 481 -45.49 20.79 -49.67
C ASP A 481 -45.23 19.29 -49.89
N THR A 482 -46.31 18.50 -49.80
CA THR A 482 -46.40 17.03 -50.00
C THR A 482 -45.59 16.09 -49.07
N PRO A 483 -46.22 15.09 -48.41
CA PRO A 483 -45.51 14.04 -47.70
C PRO A 483 -45.03 12.92 -48.65
N THR A 484 -43.72 12.67 -48.68
CA THR A 484 -43.15 11.48 -49.32
C THR A 484 -43.53 10.21 -48.54
N GLN A 485 -44.54 9.51 -49.03
CA GLN A 485 -44.90 8.13 -48.68
C GLN A 485 -45.35 7.85 -47.22
N GLY A 486 -46.17 8.70 -46.61
CA GLY A 486 -47.14 8.29 -45.57
C GLY A 486 -46.64 7.83 -44.19
N ILE A 487 -45.33 7.66 -43.98
CA ILE A 487 -44.72 7.32 -42.68
C ILE A 487 -44.62 8.60 -41.82
N ALA A 488 -44.97 8.53 -40.53
CA ALA A 488 -44.87 9.68 -39.63
C ALA A 488 -43.41 10.03 -39.33
N PHE A 489 -43.11 11.32 -39.11
CA PHE A 489 -41.75 11.76 -38.74
C PHE A 489 -41.44 11.41 -37.27
N THR A 490 -42.39 11.63 -36.36
CA THR A 490 -42.29 11.30 -34.93
C THR A 490 -43.21 10.15 -34.54
N TYR A 491 -42.75 9.36 -33.56
CA TYR A 491 -43.49 8.23 -32.98
C TYR A 491 -43.41 8.28 -31.44
N PRO A 492 -44.46 7.86 -30.71
CA PRO A 492 -44.32 7.52 -29.29
C PRO A 492 -43.46 6.27 -29.14
N CYS A 493 -42.58 6.20 -28.13
CA CYS A 493 -41.84 4.98 -27.81
C CYS A 493 -42.80 3.96 -27.17
N PRO A 494 -43.09 2.80 -27.80
CA PRO A 494 -44.02 1.84 -27.25
C PRO A 494 -43.33 1.00 -26.18
N ARG A 495 -43.91 0.96 -24.97
CA ARG A 495 -43.40 0.17 -23.84
C ARG A 495 -43.98 -1.24 -23.79
N SER A 496 -45.15 -1.46 -24.40
CA SER A 496 -45.79 -2.77 -24.50
C SER A 496 -45.85 -3.29 -25.94
N HIS A 497 -45.89 -4.61 -26.09
CA HIS A 497 -46.09 -5.26 -27.39
C HIS A 497 -47.42 -4.83 -28.07
N THR A 498 -48.46 -4.51 -27.29
CA THR A 498 -49.72 -3.94 -27.78
C THR A 498 -49.56 -2.55 -28.38
N GLU A 499 -48.85 -1.62 -27.72
CA GLU A 499 -48.56 -0.30 -28.27
C GLU A 499 -47.70 -0.39 -29.54
N LEU A 500 -46.76 -1.34 -29.57
CA LEU A 500 -45.89 -1.59 -30.71
C LEU A 500 -46.68 -2.09 -31.93
N LEU A 501 -47.69 -2.96 -31.73
CA LEU A 501 -48.63 -3.34 -32.78
C LEU A 501 -49.52 -2.16 -33.23
N ASP A 502 -49.95 -1.28 -32.33
CA ASP A 502 -50.70 -0.06 -32.69
C ASP A 502 -49.85 0.96 -33.48
N VAL A 503 -48.52 0.94 -33.34
CA VAL A 503 -47.58 1.71 -34.16
C VAL A 503 -47.39 1.05 -35.53
N PHE A 504 -47.07 -0.24 -35.59
CA PHE A 504 -46.78 -0.94 -36.86
C PHE A 504 -48.02 -1.23 -37.72
N SER A 505 -49.22 -1.35 -37.15
CA SER A 505 -50.47 -1.60 -37.89
C SER A 505 -50.86 -0.49 -38.89
N LYS A 506 -50.20 0.66 -38.84
CA LYS A 506 -50.40 1.82 -39.72
C LYS A 506 -49.34 1.93 -40.83
N ALA A 507 -48.36 1.03 -40.84
CA ALA A 507 -47.23 0.99 -41.76
C ALA A 507 -47.26 -0.30 -42.61
N LYS A 508 -46.40 -0.39 -43.63
CA LYS A 508 -46.11 -1.66 -44.31
C LYS A 508 -44.96 -2.39 -43.62
N ASP A 509 -44.87 -3.70 -43.82
CA ASP A 509 -43.70 -4.53 -43.44
C ASP A 509 -42.36 -3.92 -43.91
N GLU A 510 -42.34 -3.31 -45.10
CA GLU A 510 -41.17 -2.65 -45.71
C GLU A 510 -40.70 -1.42 -44.89
N ASP A 511 -41.61 -0.73 -44.21
CA ASP A 511 -41.34 0.53 -43.51
C ASP A 511 -40.90 0.30 -42.05
N VAL A 512 -41.09 -0.91 -41.51
CA VAL A 512 -40.83 -1.27 -40.09
C VAL A 512 -39.40 -0.96 -39.63
N PRO A 513 -38.32 -1.24 -40.40
CA PRO A 513 -36.95 -0.92 -39.98
C PRO A 513 -36.73 0.59 -39.81
N LEU A 514 -37.25 1.42 -40.72
CA LEU A 514 -37.16 2.89 -40.66
C LEU A 514 -37.89 3.44 -39.43
N ILE A 515 -39.03 2.85 -39.06
CA ILE A 515 -39.77 3.25 -37.85
C ILE A 515 -38.98 2.90 -36.58
N ILE A 516 -38.34 1.72 -36.53
CA ILE A 516 -37.48 1.33 -35.40
C ILE A 516 -36.26 2.26 -35.29
N GLN A 517 -35.63 2.63 -36.41
CA GLN A 517 -34.53 3.59 -36.45
C GLN A 517 -34.97 4.97 -35.94
N ARG A 518 -36.12 5.50 -36.41
CA ARG A 518 -36.69 6.77 -35.92
C ARG A 518 -36.98 6.72 -34.40
N ILE A 519 -37.53 5.63 -33.89
CA ILE A 519 -37.76 5.46 -32.43
C ILE A 519 -36.43 5.41 -31.67
N ARG A 520 -35.41 4.70 -32.16
CA ARG A 520 -34.08 4.68 -31.51
C ARG A 520 -33.42 6.06 -31.47
N ALA A 521 -33.54 6.86 -32.53
CA ALA A 521 -33.00 8.21 -32.59
C ALA A 521 -33.75 9.17 -31.64
N LEU A 522 -35.09 9.20 -31.70
CA LEU A 522 -35.93 10.09 -30.89
C LEU A 522 -35.84 9.81 -29.38
N TYR A 523 -35.51 8.58 -28.99
CA TYR A 523 -35.38 8.15 -27.59
C TYR A 523 -33.94 7.68 -27.28
N HIS A 524 -32.94 8.33 -27.88
CA HIS A 524 -31.55 8.08 -27.51
C HIS A 524 -31.27 8.51 -26.05
N PRO A 525 -30.45 7.76 -25.26
CA PRO A 525 -30.19 8.09 -23.86
C PRO A 525 -29.54 9.47 -23.63
N SER A 526 -28.73 9.96 -24.57
CA SER A 526 -28.09 11.28 -24.45
C SER A 526 -29.06 12.47 -24.52
N LEU A 527 -30.29 12.27 -25.01
CA LEU A 527 -31.32 13.32 -25.07
C LEU A 527 -32.05 13.50 -23.74
N SER A 528 -32.20 12.43 -22.94
CA SER A 528 -32.83 12.45 -21.62
C SER A 528 -32.60 11.13 -20.88
N ALA A 529 -32.29 11.20 -19.58
CA ALA A 529 -32.11 10.02 -18.74
C ALA A 529 -33.35 9.11 -18.70
N GLU A 530 -34.57 9.66 -18.77
CA GLU A 530 -35.81 8.87 -18.83
C GLU A 530 -35.90 7.98 -20.08
N ASN A 531 -35.21 8.35 -21.18
CA ASN A 531 -35.25 7.59 -22.41
C ASN A 531 -34.55 6.23 -22.26
N LYS A 532 -33.62 6.12 -21.31
CA LYS A 532 -32.94 4.86 -20.98
C LYS A 532 -33.93 3.76 -20.55
N GLU A 533 -34.96 4.10 -19.77
CA GLU A 533 -36.01 3.15 -19.38
C GLU A 533 -36.98 2.88 -20.54
N LYS A 534 -37.44 3.93 -21.23
CA LYS A 534 -38.36 3.81 -22.38
C LYS A 534 -37.78 2.89 -23.47
N LEU A 535 -36.49 3.07 -23.80
CA LEU A 535 -35.78 2.29 -24.81
C LEU A 535 -35.47 0.85 -24.35
N ALA A 536 -35.25 0.64 -23.04
CA ALA A 536 -35.12 -0.70 -22.47
C ALA A 536 -36.44 -1.49 -22.53
N ASP A 537 -37.57 -0.89 -22.12
CA ASP A 537 -38.89 -1.52 -22.20
C ASP A 537 -39.28 -1.81 -23.67
N PHE A 538 -39.00 -0.86 -24.59
CA PHE A 538 -39.14 -1.07 -26.03
C PHE A 538 -38.34 -2.27 -26.53
N SER A 539 -37.08 -2.42 -26.10
CA SER A 539 -36.24 -3.58 -26.48
C SER A 539 -36.83 -4.92 -26.02
N CYS A 540 -37.47 -4.96 -24.86
CA CYS A 540 -38.22 -6.14 -24.40
C CYS A 540 -39.45 -6.40 -25.29
N SER A 541 -40.20 -5.36 -25.67
CA SER A 541 -41.36 -5.49 -26.57
C SER A 541 -40.99 -5.98 -27.98
N LEU A 542 -39.77 -5.69 -28.46
CA LEU A 542 -39.22 -6.23 -29.71
C LEU A 542 -38.93 -7.74 -29.62
N VAL A 543 -38.47 -8.25 -28.46
CA VAL A 543 -38.30 -9.70 -28.22
C VAL A 543 -39.64 -10.43 -28.34
N GLU A 544 -40.71 -9.85 -27.80
CA GLU A 544 -42.06 -10.40 -27.96
C GLU A 544 -42.56 -10.32 -29.41
N HIS A 545 -42.25 -9.21 -30.10
CA HIS A 545 -42.63 -9.02 -31.50
C HIS A 545 -41.93 -9.99 -32.47
N LEU A 546 -40.67 -10.37 -32.23
CA LEU A 546 -40.00 -11.44 -32.99
C LEU A 546 -40.77 -12.77 -32.93
N ALA A 547 -41.28 -13.14 -31.75
CA ALA A 547 -42.11 -14.34 -31.60
C ALA A 547 -43.46 -14.21 -32.31
N TYR A 548 -44.09 -13.03 -32.26
CA TYR A 548 -45.34 -12.72 -32.98
C TYR A 548 -45.18 -12.80 -34.51
N LEU A 549 -44.11 -12.20 -35.06
CA LEU A 549 -43.83 -12.22 -36.50
C LEU A 549 -43.61 -13.66 -37.02
N GLY A 550 -42.88 -14.49 -36.27
CA GLY A 550 -42.67 -15.89 -36.64
C GLY A 550 -43.95 -16.74 -36.63
N LEU A 551 -44.94 -16.42 -35.79
CA LEU A 551 -46.26 -17.07 -35.81
C LEU A 551 -47.13 -16.58 -36.98
N ASN A 552 -47.11 -15.28 -37.27
CA ASN A 552 -47.93 -14.65 -38.31
C ASN A 552 -47.30 -14.68 -39.72
N LYS A 553 -46.10 -15.25 -39.88
CA LYS A 553 -45.35 -15.37 -41.14
C LYS A 553 -44.93 -14.01 -41.73
N GLY A 554 -44.49 -13.08 -40.88
CA GLY A 554 -43.87 -11.83 -41.31
C GLY A 554 -42.61 -12.06 -42.16
N SER A 555 -42.21 -11.04 -42.92
CA SER A 555 -41.03 -11.14 -43.81
C SER A 555 -39.76 -11.52 -43.04
N LEU A 556 -38.97 -12.46 -43.59
CA LEU A 556 -37.70 -12.87 -43.01
C LEU A 556 -36.69 -11.71 -42.93
N GLN A 557 -36.75 -10.75 -43.86
CA GLN A 557 -35.90 -9.55 -43.86
C GLN A 557 -36.24 -8.61 -42.69
N VAL A 558 -37.52 -8.52 -42.33
CA VAL A 558 -37.99 -7.73 -41.16
C VAL A 558 -37.57 -8.42 -39.86
N ILE A 559 -37.66 -9.75 -39.80
CA ILE A 559 -37.16 -10.54 -38.67
C ILE A 559 -35.63 -10.38 -38.51
N GLU A 560 -34.86 -10.40 -39.60
CA GLU A 560 -33.41 -10.20 -39.57
C GLU A 560 -33.02 -8.79 -39.12
N THR A 561 -33.61 -7.75 -39.71
CA THR A 561 -33.33 -6.35 -39.35
C THR A 561 -33.71 -6.02 -37.89
N ILE A 562 -34.84 -6.54 -37.40
CA ILE A 562 -35.19 -6.45 -35.97
C ILE A 562 -34.16 -7.19 -35.11
N THR A 563 -33.68 -8.37 -35.54
CA THR A 563 -32.65 -9.12 -34.81
C THR A 563 -31.31 -8.37 -34.77
N ARG A 564 -30.92 -7.68 -35.85
CA ARG A 564 -29.73 -6.80 -35.91
C ARG A 564 -29.87 -5.58 -34.99
N HIS A 565 -31.03 -4.91 -35.00
CA HIS A 565 -31.29 -3.81 -34.06
C HIS A 565 -31.31 -4.28 -32.60
N LEU A 566 -31.82 -5.48 -32.33
CA LEU A 566 -31.80 -6.08 -31.00
C LEU A 566 -30.38 -6.53 -30.57
N HIS A 567 -29.52 -6.96 -31.50
CA HIS A 567 -28.09 -7.19 -31.24
C HIS A 567 -27.40 -5.89 -30.78
N SER A 568 -27.58 -4.78 -31.51
CA SER A 568 -27.08 -3.46 -31.11
C SER A 568 -27.61 -3.05 -29.72
N LEU A 569 -28.94 -3.10 -29.50
CA LEU A 569 -29.54 -2.78 -28.20
C LEU A 569 -29.12 -3.74 -27.06
N SER A 570 -28.66 -4.96 -27.36
CA SER A 570 -28.14 -5.90 -26.35
C SER A 570 -26.76 -5.52 -25.81
N ARG A 571 -26.03 -4.62 -26.49
CA ARG A 571 -24.78 -4.04 -26.00
C ARG A 571 -25.05 -3.01 -24.88
N THR A 572 -26.11 -2.21 -25.03
CA THR A 572 -26.51 -1.17 -24.06
C THR A 572 -27.47 -1.66 -22.98
N PHE A 573 -28.32 -2.66 -23.27
CA PHE A 573 -29.34 -3.21 -22.34
C PHE A 573 -29.28 -4.75 -22.16
N PRO A 574 -28.09 -5.35 -21.92
CA PRO A 574 -27.91 -6.80 -21.90
C PRO A 574 -28.85 -7.52 -20.91
N GLU A 575 -29.03 -6.97 -19.71
CA GLU A 575 -29.82 -7.59 -18.64
C GLU A 575 -31.32 -7.66 -18.95
N ARG A 576 -31.90 -6.54 -19.41
CA ARG A 576 -33.34 -6.45 -19.72
C ARG A 576 -33.72 -7.34 -20.91
N ILE A 577 -32.88 -7.37 -21.95
CA ILE A 577 -33.07 -8.23 -23.13
C ILE A 577 -32.85 -9.71 -22.76
N ALA A 578 -31.84 -10.03 -21.96
CA ALA A 578 -31.63 -11.40 -21.45
C ALA A 578 -32.79 -11.88 -20.57
N GLY A 579 -33.38 -11.00 -19.76
CA GLY A 579 -34.61 -11.27 -19.00
C GLY A 579 -35.78 -11.64 -19.92
N ALA A 580 -36.11 -10.78 -20.88
CA ALA A 580 -37.18 -11.02 -21.84
C ALA A 580 -36.98 -12.35 -22.62
N PHE A 581 -35.76 -12.64 -23.08
CA PHE A 581 -35.45 -13.93 -23.70
C PHE A 581 -35.65 -15.13 -22.75
N ARG A 582 -35.24 -15.02 -21.49
CA ARG A 582 -35.42 -16.09 -20.48
C ARG A 582 -36.89 -16.34 -20.16
N ASP A 583 -37.72 -15.31 -20.13
CA ASP A 583 -39.16 -15.46 -19.91
C ASP A 583 -39.88 -16.04 -21.13
N ARG A 584 -39.49 -15.66 -22.36
CA ARG A 584 -39.92 -16.39 -23.57
C ARG A 584 -39.54 -17.87 -23.51
N LEU A 585 -38.30 -18.21 -23.14
CA LEU A 585 -37.87 -19.60 -22.99
C LEU A 585 -38.63 -20.36 -21.89
N ARG A 586 -39.06 -19.67 -20.82
CA ARG A 586 -39.90 -20.24 -19.76
C ARG A 586 -41.29 -20.65 -20.29
N VAL A 587 -41.94 -19.77 -21.05
CA VAL A 587 -43.24 -20.07 -21.70
C VAL A 587 -43.12 -21.28 -22.63
N VAL A 588 -42.04 -21.40 -23.40
CA VAL A 588 -41.78 -22.58 -24.25
C VAL A 588 -41.54 -23.84 -23.41
N HIS A 589 -40.81 -23.74 -22.29
CA HIS A 589 -40.57 -24.85 -21.36
C HIS A 589 -41.87 -25.38 -20.74
N GLU A 590 -42.79 -24.49 -20.37
CA GLU A 590 -44.10 -24.81 -19.81
C GLU A 590 -45.07 -25.39 -20.86
N ARG A 591 -45.09 -24.85 -22.09
CA ARG A 591 -45.88 -25.38 -23.21
C ARG A 591 -45.40 -26.77 -23.67
N ASN A 592 -44.13 -27.11 -23.44
CA ASN A 592 -43.48 -28.37 -23.83
C ASN A 592 -43.42 -28.66 -25.35
N ASN A 593 -43.81 -27.71 -26.21
CA ASN A 593 -43.65 -27.76 -27.67
C ASN A 593 -42.90 -26.52 -28.17
N ILE A 594 -42.27 -26.62 -29.36
CA ILE A 594 -41.63 -25.50 -30.06
C ILE A 594 -42.48 -25.15 -31.28
N ASP A 595 -42.94 -23.90 -31.36
CA ASP A 595 -43.71 -23.38 -32.50
C ASP A 595 -42.82 -22.44 -33.35
N VAL A 596 -43.33 -21.95 -34.49
CA VAL A 596 -42.51 -21.19 -35.47
C VAL A 596 -41.94 -19.89 -34.90
N GLY A 597 -42.70 -19.17 -34.07
CA GLY A 597 -42.21 -17.97 -33.37
C GLY A 597 -41.04 -18.26 -32.42
N ASP A 598 -41.00 -19.46 -31.85
CA ASP A 598 -39.95 -19.82 -30.89
C ASP A 598 -38.68 -20.31 -31.59
N PHE A 599 -38.79 -20.82 -32.82
CA PHE A 599 -37.62 -20.98 -33.69
C PHE A 599 -36.96 -19.63 -34.00
N VAL A 600 -37.74 -18.60 -34.31
CA VAL A 600 -37.21 -17.23 -34.56
C VAL A 600 -36.46 -16.72 -33.33
N VAL A 601 -37.04 -16.88 -32.14
CA VAL A 601 -36.39 -16.54 -30.86
C VAL A 601 -35.10 -17.34 -30.64
N LEU A 602 -35.11 -18.65 -30.89
CA LEU A 602 -33.91 -19.50 -30.74
C LEU A 602 -32.82 -19.18 -31.79
N THR A 603 -33.17 -18.74 -33.00
CA THR A 603 -32.19 -18.23 -33.98
C THR A 603 -31.61 -16.89 -33.55
N ALA A 604 -32.44 -15.96 -33.06
CA ALA A 604 -31.98 -14.66 -32.58
C ALA A 604 -31.04 -14.79 -31.37
N ILE A 605 -31.34 -15.69 -30.41
CA ILE A 605 -30.43 -16.01 -29.30
C ILE A 605 -29.09 -16.56 -29.81
N GLY A 606 -29.11 -17.34 -30.90
CA GLY A 606 -27.91 -17.93 -31.50
C GLY A 606 -27.05 -16.96 -32.32
N SER A 607 -27.59 -15.80 -32.72
CA SER A 607 -26.83 -14.74 -33.40
C SER A 607 -26.41 -13.59 -32.45
N ILE A 608 -27.22 -13.30 -31.43
CA ILE A 608 -26.96 -12.23 -30.45
C ILE A 608 -25.95 -12.67 -29.38
N TYR A 609 -26.01 -13.94 -28.93
CA TYR A 609 -25.22 -14.40 -27.79
C TYR A 609 -24.18 -15.49 -28.17
N PRO A 610 -23.01 -15.51 -27.51
CA PRO A 610 -21.93 -16.44 -27.83
C PRO A 610 -22.29 -17.89 -27.46
N THR A 611 -22.33 -18.77 -28.46
CA THR A 611 -22.67 -20.21 -28.27
C THR A 611 -21.47 -21.10 -27.92
N SER A 612 -20.30 -20.49 -27.70
CA SER A 612 -19.03 -21.13 -27.36
C SER A 612 -18.89 -21.49 -25.88
N ASP A 613 -19.49 -20.66 -25.03
CA ASP A 613 -19.06 -20.40 -23.65
C ASP A 613 -19.49 -21.54 -22.71
N HIS A 614 -18.72 -21.80 -21.64
CA HIS A 614 -18.89 -22.94 -20.75
C HIS A 614 -20.33 -23.03 -20.24
N PHE A 615 -20.80 -21.94 -19.65
CA PHE A 615 -22.16 -21.70 -19.18
C PHE A 615 -22.57 -20.26 -19.57
N HIS A 616 -23.82 -20.05 -20.00
CA HIS A 616 -24.33 -18.74 -20.38
C HIS A 616 -25.83 -18.64 -20.11
N GLN A 617 -26.26 -17.58 -19.41
CA GLN A 617 -27.60 -17.48 -18.79
C GLN A 617 -28.80 -17.59 -19.77
N VAL A 618 -28.66 -17.17 -21.03
CA VAL A 618 -29.71 -17.31 -22.07
C VAL A 618 -29.49 -18.55 -22.96
N VAL A 619 -28.29 -18.66 -23.55
CA VAL A 619 -27.90 -19.76 -24.46
C VAL A 619 -27.99 -21.15 -23.83
N THR A 620 -27.59 -21.34 -22.56
CA THR A 620 -27.62 -22.67 -21.93
C THR A 620 -29.06 -23.17 -21.72
N PRO A 621 -30.02 -22.35 -21.22
CA PRO A 621 -31.45 -22.67 -21.31
C PRO A 621 -31.98 -22.93 -22.72
N ALA A 622 -31.56 -22.15 -23.74
CA ALA A 622 -31.98 -22.35 -25.12
C ALA A 622 -31.56 -23.73 -25.68
N ILE A 623 -30.28 -24.11 -25.53
CA ILE A 623 -29.78 -25.40 -26.04
C ILE A 623 -30.29 -26.61 -25.24
N THR A 624 -30.49 -26.46 -23.92
CA THR A 624 -31.09 -27.52 -23.09
C THR A 624 -32.59 -27.70 -23.39
N LEU A 625 -33.31 -26.64 -23.76
CA LEU A 625 -34.70 -26.75 -24.24
C LEU A 625 -34.75 -27.48 -25.59
N MET A 626 -33.88 -27.13 -26.54
CA MET A 626 -33.76 -27.86 -27.82
C MET A 626 -33.44 -29.35 -27.61
N ALA A 627 -32.46 -29.66 -26.75
CA ALA A 627 -32.12 -31.04 -26.39
C ALA A 627 -33.29 -31.76 -25.70
N ARG A 628 -33.99 -31.12 -24.76
CA ARG A 628 -35.19 -31.65 -24.10
C ARG A 628 -36.28 -32.03 -25.10
N TRP A 629 -36.57 -31.17 -26.08
CA TRP A 629 -37.56 -31.46 -27.12
C TRP A 629 -37.13 -32.65 -28.00
N LEU A 630 -35.87 -32.73 -28.43
CA LEU A 630 -35.31 -33.87 -29.18
C LEU A 630 -35.23 -35.18 -28.36
N GLY A 631 -35.04 -35.06 -27.05
CA GLY A 631 -34.98 -36.18 -26.10
C GLY A 631 -36.35 -36.79 -25.84
N MET A 632 -37.35 -35.95 -25.53
CA MET A 632 -38.70 -36.37 -25.17
C MET A 632 -39.55 -36.72 -26.39
N THR A 633 -39.47 -35.94 -27.47
CA THR A 633 -40.26 -36.18 -28.69
C THR A 633 -39.74 -37.40 -29.44
N SER A 634 -40.65 -38.27 -29.90
CA SER A 634 -40.34 -39.29 -30.90
C SER A 634 -41.10 -38.97 -32.18
N PRO A 635 -40.47 -39.03 -33.37
CA PRO A 635 -41.12 -38.64 -34.61
C PRO A 635 -42.32 -39.55 -34.90
N SER A 636 -43.50 -38.94 -34.90
CA SER A 636 -44.79 -39.60 -35.17
C SER A 636 -45.57 -38.95 -36.33
N SER A 637 -45.19 -37.73 -36.71
CA SER A 637 -45.81 -36.92 -37.77
C SER A 637 -44.74 -36.24 -38.61
N GLU A 638 -45.00 -36.01 -39.90
CA GLU A 638 -44.09 -35.30 -40.80
C GLU A 638 -43.82 -33.85 -40.34
N ALA A 639 -44.79 -33.19 -39.69
CA ALA A 639 -44.58 -31.89 -39.07
C ALA A 639 -43.49 -31.95 -37.97
N GLN A 640 -43.47 -33.00 -37.14
CA GLN A 640 -42.42 -33.21 -36.13
C GLN A 640 -41.07 -33.56 -36.76
N LEU A 641 -41.06 -34.22 -37.93
CA LEU A 641 -39.83 -34.50 -38.66
C LEU A 641 -39.22 -33.23 -39.27
N ILE A 642 -40.03 -32.28 -39.73
CA ILE A 642 -39.60 -30.96 -40.20
C ILE A 642 -39.09 -30.11 -39.03
N ILE A 643 -39.90 -29.96 -37.97
CA ILE A 643 -39.51 -29.25 -36.73
C ILE A 643 -38.18 -29.81 -36.20
N GLY A 644 -38.06 -31.13 -36.06
CA GLY A 644 -36.86 -31.78 -35.57
C GLY A 644 -35.65 -31.68 -36.52
N ALA A 645 -35.84 -31.59 -37.84
CA ALA A 645 -34.73 -31.27 -38.75
C ALA A 645 -34.16 -29.88 -38.46
N ASN A 646 -35.03 -28.89 -38.19
CA ASN A 646 -34.64 -27.53 -37.87
C ASN A 646 -34.00 -27.42 -36.48
N VAL A 647 -34.56 -28.07 -35.44
CA VAL A 647 -33.97 -28.08 -34.08
C VAL A 647 -32.58 -28.73 -34.10
N VAL A 648 -32.41 -29.84 -34.83
CA VAL A 648 -31.07 -30.45 -34.99
C VAL A 648 -30.13 -29.48 -35.71
N SER A 649 -30.53 -28.90 -36.84
CA SER A 649 -29.67 -27.97 -37.59
C SER A 649 -29.22 -26.77 -36.73
N LEU A 650 -30.14 -26.19 -35.95
CA LEU A 650 -29.87 -25.08 -35.05
C LEU A 650 -28.95 -25.49 -33.87
N SER A 651 -29.14 -26.69 -33.30
CA SER A 651 -28.23 -27.22 -32.27
C SER A 651 -26.79 -27.40 -32.78
N LEU A 652 -26.63 -27.83 -34.04
CA LEU A 652 -25.32 -27.97 -34.69
C LEU A 652 -24.70 -26.62 -35.08
N HIS A 653 -25.52 -25.60 -35.33
CA HIS A 653 -25.07 -24.22 -35.48
C HIS A 653 -24.51 -23.70 -34.15
N TYR A 654 -25.24 -23.84 -33.04
CA TYR A 654 -24.77 -23.50 -31.69
C TYR A 654 -23.43 -24.19 -31.36
N GLN A 655 -23.26 -25.46 -31.76
CA GLN A 655 -22.02 -26.23 -31.52
C GLN A 655 -20.91 -26.04 -32.56
N ARG A 656 -21.06 -25.17 -33.57
CA ARG A 656 -20.04 -24.94 -34.61
C ARG A 656 -18.66 -24.59 -34.05
N LEU A 657 -18.62 -23.78 -32.98
CA LEU A 657 -17.39 -23.37 -32.30
C LEU A 657 -17.04 -24.31 -31.13
N SER A 658 -17.99 -24.52 -30.21
CA SER A 658 -17.77 -25.30 -28.97
C SER A 658 -17.62 -26.80 -29.17
N LYS A 659 -18.09 -27.36 -30.31
CA LYS A 659 -17.95 -28.75 -30.75
C LYS A 659 -18.43 -29.81 -29.73
N ARG A 660 -19.28 -29.41 -28.78
CA ARG A 660 -19.84 -30.30 -27.75
C ARG A 660 -20.79 -31.32 -28.38
N TYR A 661 -20.92 -32.47 -27.73
CA TYR A 661 -21.72 -33.58 -28.20
C TYR A 661 -23.17 -33.50 -27.69
N VAL A 662 -24.16 -33.48 -28.60
CA VAL A 662 -25.58 -33.64 -28.26
C VAL A 662 -26.07 -35.03 -28.66
N PRO A 663 -26.28 -35.96 -27.71
CA PRO A 663 -26.78 -37.30 -27.99
C PRO A 663 -28.24 -37.32 -28.48
N GLU A 664 -29.07 -36.37 -28.06
CA GLU A 664 -30.49 -36.29 -28.44
C GLU A 664 -30.68 -36.02 -29.93
N ALA A 665 -29.84 -35.18 -30.52
CA ALA A 665 -29.85 -34.84 -31.94
C ALA A 665 -29.53 -36.07 -32.81
N LEU A 666 -28.49 -36.83 -32.45
CA LEU A 666 -28.17 -38.08 -33.14
C LEU A 666 -29.30 -39.11 -32.96
N ARG A 667 -29.81 -39.28 -31.74
CA ARG A 667 -30.94 -40.17 -31.45
C ARG A 667 -32.20 -39.80 -32.23
N PHE A 668 -32.48 -38.50 -32.41
CA PHE A 668 -33.65 -38.03 -33.16
C PHE A 668 -33.47 -38.27 -34.66
N THR A 669 -32.34 -37.88 -35.26
CA THR A 669 -32.06 -38.12 -36.69
C THR A 669 -32.08 -39.60 -37.06
N LEU A 670 -31.54 -40.49 -36.20
CA LEU A 670 -31.60 -41.93 -36.44
C LEU A 670 -33.04 -42.48 -36.37
N LYS A 671 -33.87 -42.01 -35.43
CA LYS A 671 -35.31 -42.32 -35.41
C LYS A 671 -36.04 -41.77 -36.64
N ALA A 672 -35.69 -40.57 -37.09
CA ALA A 672 -36.29 -39.93 -38.27
C ALA A 672 -36.00 -40.70 -39.56
N LEU A 673 -34.75 -41.15 -39.75
CA LEU A 673 -34.34 -41.98 -40.89
C LEU A 673 -34.92 -43.41 -40.83
N GLN A 674 -35.29 -43.90 -39.64
CA GLN A 674 -35.99 -45.17 -39.44
C GLN A 674 -37.53 -45.07 -39.61
N PHE A 675 -38.10 -43.86 -39.74
CA PHE A 675 -39.54 -43.62 -39.74
C PHE A 675 -40.26 -44.32 -40.92
N LYS A 676 -41.48 -44.79 -40.66
CA LYS A 676 -42.35 -45.49 -41.62
C LYS A 676 -43.80 -45.01 -41.43
N PRO A 677 -44.52 -44.57 -42.49
CA PRO A 677 -44.09 -44.46 -43.89
C PRO A 677 -42.87 -43.54 -44.08
N HIS A 678 -42.11 -43.72 -45.15
CA HIS A 678 -40.90 -42.91 -45.37
C HIS A 678 -41.27 -41.42 -45.55
N PRO A 679 -40.48 -40.48 -44.99
CA PRO A 679 -40.74 -39.04 -45.13
C PRO A 679 -40.60 -38.57 -46.58
N SER A 680 -41.15 -37.40 -46.90
CA SER A 680 -40.83 -36.68 -48.13
C SER A 680 -39.30 -36.59 -48.36
N ALA A 681 -38.87 -36.69 -49.62
CA ALA A 681 -37.46 -36.75 -49.98
C ALA A 681 -36.66 -35.53 -49.47
N ALA A 682 -37.27 -34.32 -49.46
CA ALA A 682 -36.65 -33.12 -48.91
C ALA A 682 -36.40 -33.21 -47.39
N VAL A 683 -37.34 -33.79 -46.64
CA VAL A 683 -37.22 -33.99 -45.18
C VAL A 683 -36.16 -35.07 -44.89
N SER A 684 -36.16 -36.16 -45.66
CA SER A 684 -35.12 -37.20 -45.59
C SER A 684 -33.73 -36.65 -45.90
N GLN A 685 -33.60 -35.80 -46.93
CA GLN A 685 -32.35 -35.13 -47.29
C GLN A 685 -31.85 -34.18 -46.20
N ALA A 686 -32.74 -33.43 -45.53
CA ALA A 686 -32.38 -32.56 -44.41
C ALA A 686 -31.81 -33.36 -43.22
N HIS A 687 -32.43 -34.50 -42.87
CA HIS A 687 -31.89 -35.40 -41.82
C HIS A 687 -30.55 -36.02 -42.22
N LEU A 688 -30.33 -36.35 -43.51
CA LEU A 688 -29.04 -36.83 -44.01
C LEU A 688 -27.95 -35.73 -44.04
N ALA A 689 -28.30 -34.48 -44.29
CA ALA A 689 -27.37 -33.34 -44.23
C ALA A 689 -26.94 -33.06 -42.78
N ASN A 690 -27.91 -32.99 -41.85
CA ASN A 690 -27.66 -32.89 -40.42
C ASN A 690 -26.79 -34.04 -39.89
N PHE A 691 -27.02 -35.26 -40.40
CA PHE A 691 -26.20 -36.43 -40.05
C PHE A 691 -24.73 -36.26 -40.46
N ASN A 692 -24.46 -35.80 -41.69
CA ASN A 692 -23.09 -35.50 -42.14
C ASN A 692 -22.44 -34.41 -41.29
N ALA A 693 -23.16 -33.32 -40.99
CA ALA A 693 -22.66 -32.25 -40.13
C ALA A 693 -22.27 -32.75 -38.74
N MET A 694 -23.07 -33.62 -38.11
CA MET A 694 -22.71 -34.31 -36.87
C MET A 694 -21.46 -35.19 -37.03
N ALA A 695 -21.35 -35.96 -38.11
CA ALA A 695 -20.19 -36.82 -38.34
C ALA A 695 -18.89 -36.02 -38.50
N GLU A 696 -18.91 -34.88 -39.18
CA GLU A 696 -17.75 -34.01 -39.31
C GLU A 696 -17.40 -33.27 -38.01
N GLN A 697 -18.40 -32.70 -37.31
CA GLN A 697 -18.17 -32.01 -36.03
C GLN A 697 -17.61 -32.97 -34.96
N TYR A 698 -18.22 -34.15 -34.80
CA TYR A 698 -17.90 -35.10 -33.74
C TYR A 698 -16.65 -35.95 -34.02
N ARG A 699 -16.00 -35.82 -35.19
CA ARG A 699 -14.83 -36.62 -35.62
C ARG A 699 -13.65 -36.64 -34.63
N HIS A 700 -13.59 -35.66 -33.74
CA HIS A 700 -12.52 -35.46 -32.75
C HIS A 700 -12.77 -36.19 -31.42
N LEU A 701 -13.97 -36.71 -31.18
CA LEU A 701 -14.34 -37.38 -29.93
C LEU A 701 -13.73 -38.80 -29.86
N SER A 702 -13.14 -39.15 -28.72
CA SER A 702 -12.54 -40.47 -28.49
C SER A 702 -13.53 -41.64 -28.58
N ALA A 703 -14.83 -41.35 -28.37
CA ALA A 703 -15.95 -42.28 -28.48
C ALA A 703 -16.66 -42.26 -29.85
N PHE A 704 -16.13 -41.57 -30.88
CA PHE A 704 -16.74 -41.49 -32.21
C PHE A 704 -17.11 -42.87 -32.80
N THR A 705 -16.27 -43.88 -32.54
CA THR A 705 -16.53 -45.25 -32.98
C THR A 705 -17.78 -45.87 -32.36
N GLU A 706 -18.06 -45.59 -31.09
CA GLU A 706 -19.22 -46.09 -30.34
C GLU A 706 -20.50 -45.30 -30.70
N ILE A 707 -20.35 -43.99 -30.88
CA ILE A 707 -21.45 -43.07 -31.23
C ILE A 707 -22.09 -43.47 -32.57
N PHE A 708 -21.28 -43.79 -33.58
CA PHE A 708 -21.78 -44.05 -34.93
C PHE A 708 -21.82 -45.54 -35.36
N HIS A 709 -21.21 -46.46 -34.60
CA HIS A 709 -21.18 -47.88 -34.94
C HIS A 709 -21.46 -48.78 -33.73
N PRO A 710 -22.39 -49.76 -33.83
CA PRO A 710 -23.04 -50.23 -35.05
C PRO A 710 -24.28 -49.43 -35.47
N GLY A 711 -24.86 -48.64 -34.56
CA GLY A 711 -26.18 -48.01 -34.70
C GLY A 711 -26.36 -47.24 -36.01
N ALA A 712 -25.73 -46.06 -36.15
CA ALA A 712 -25.92 -45.20 -37.31
C ALA A 712 -25.54 -45.87 -38.63
N SER A 713 -24.43 -46.61 -38.66
CA SER A 713 -24.00 -47.39 -39.84
C SER A 713 -25.09 -48.36 -40.35
N SER A 714 -25.86 -48.98 -39.45
CA SER A 714 -26.98 -49.87 -39.81
C SER A 714 -28.24 -49.12 -40.29
N VAL A 715 -28.45 -47.88 -39.87
CA VAL A 715 -29.56 -47.04 -40.36
C VAL A 715 -29.28 -46.54 -41.76
N LEU A 716 -28.08 -46.03 -42.02
CA LEU A 716 -27.68 -45.54 -43.34
C LEU A 716 -27.74 -46.65 -44.41
N SER A 717 -27.34 -47.87 -44.09
CA SER A 717 -27.38 -48.99 -45.05
C SER A 717 -28.81 -49.44 -45.41
N ALA A 718 -29.82 -49.10 -44.59
CA ALA A 718 -31.22 -49.33 -44.89
C ALA A 718 -31.87 -48.20 -45.73
N VAL A 719 -31.29 -46.99 -45.72
CA VAL A 719 -31.81 -45.82 -46.46
C VAL A 719 -31.18 -45.77 -47.86
N LYS A 720 -31.97 -46.01 -48.90
CA LYS A 720 -31.50 -46.13 -50.30
C LYS A 720 -30.71 -44.91 -50.81
N GLU A 721 -31.05 -43.73 -50.31
CA GLU A 721 -30.48 -42.43 -50.68
C GLU A 721 -29.17 -42.11 -49.94
N ALA A 722 -28.89 -42.78 -48.82
CA ALA A 722 -27.81 -42.43 -47.89
C ALA A 722 -26.42 -42.96 -48.27
N LYS A 723 -26.20 -43.37 -49.52
CA LYS A 723 -24.97 -44.08 -49.95
C LYS A 723 -23.70 -43.26 -49.80
N SER A 724 -23.76 -41.95 -50.07
CA SER A 724 -22.62 -41.05 -49.95
C SER A 724 -22.24 -40.84 -48.48
N GLN A 725 -23.26 -40.62 -47.64
CA GLN A 725 -23.17 -40.47 -46.19
C GLN A 725 -22.59 -41.74 -45.55
N GLN A 726 -23.03 -42.93 -46.01
CA GLN A 726 -22.49 -44.22 -45.59
C GLN A 726 -21.01 -44.39 -45.92
N GLN A 727 -20.58 -44.03 -47.15
CA GLN A 727 -19.17 -44.08 -47.55
C GLN A 727 -18.30 -43.10 -46.75
N HIS A 728 -18.76 -41.86 -46.58
CA HIS A 728 -18.07 -40.85 -45.77
C HIS A 728 -17.91 -41.30 -44.31
N LEU A 729 -18.98 -41.85 -43.70
CA LEU A 729 -18.92 -42.38 -42.34
C LEU A 729 -17.96 -43.57 -42.22
N GLN A 730 -17.89 -44.46 -43.21
CA GLN A 730 -16.92 -45.57 -43.22
C GLN A 730 -15.47 -45.07 -43.24
N ILE A 731 -15.19 -44.00 -44.01
CA ILE A 731 -13.87 -43.34 -44.01
C ILE A 731 -13.56 -42.77 -42.62
N LEU A 732 -14.45 -41.96 -42.03
CA LEU A 732 -14.25 -41.39 -40.70
C LEU A 732 -14.09 -42.47 -39.61
N LEU A 733 -14.89 -43.54 -39.65
CA LEU A 733 -14.76 -44.67 -38.72
C LEU A 733 -13.42 -45.40 -38.87
N SER A 734 -12.86 -45.49 -40.09
CA SER A 734 -11.52 -46.05 -40.29
C SER A 734 -10.42 -45.16 -39.70
N GLN A 735 -10.51 -43.84 -39.89
CA GLN A 735 -9.57 -42.86 -39.33
C GLN A 735 -9.64 -42.82 -37.80
N ALA A 736 -10.85 -42.79 -37.24
CA ALA A 736 -11.09 -42.83 -35.80
C ALA A 736 -10.44 -44.08 -35.16
N ARG A 737 -10.63 -45.28 -35.75
CA ARG A 737 -10.01 -46.54 -35.29
C ARG A 737 -8.47 -46.48 -35.29
N LEU A 738 -7.85 -45.81 -36.25
CA LEU A 738 -6.38 -45.63 -36.30
C LEU A 738 -5.88 -44.58 -35.30
N SER A 739 -6.65 -43.52 -35.07
CA SER A 739 -6.31 -42.43 -34.13
C SER A 739 -6.46 -42.81 -32.65
N ARG A 740 -7.39 -43.74 -32.34
CA ARG A 740 -7.82 -44.06 -30.97
C ARG A 740 -6.67 -44.57 -30.09
N ARG A 741 -6.66 -44.15 -28.82
CA ARG A 741 -5.68 -44.54 -27.79
C ARG A 741 -6.42 -44.98 -26.51
N PRO A 742 -5.80 -45.80 -25.64
CA PRO A 742 -6.36 -46.08 -24.31
C PRO A 742 -6.43 -44.81 -23.46
N LEU A 743 -7.40 -44.74 -22.56
CA LEU A 743 -7.56 -43.61 -21.63
C LEU A 743 -6.52 -43.69 -20.50
N ALA A 744 -5.96 -42.54 -20.13
CA ALA A 744 -4.98 -42.40 -19.05
C ALA A 744 -5.32 -41.20 -18.14
N LEU A 745 -6.58 -41.12 -17.70
CA LEU A 745 -7.13 -39.98 -16.96
C LEU A 745 -6.45 -39.75 -15.60
N HIS A 746 -6.00 -40.81 -14.92
CA HIS A 746 -5.37 -40.73 -13.60
C HIS A 746 -3.85 -40.45 -13.63
N ASN A 747 -3.35 -39.82 -14.70
CA ASN A 747 -1.97 -39.36 -14.82
C ASN A 747 -1.73 -38.05 -14.04
N HIS A 748 -2.07 -38.05 -12.75
CA HIS A 748 -1.92 -36.90 -11.86
C HIS A 748 -0.44 -36.59 -11.62
N ARG A 749 -0.07 -35.31 -11.57
CA ARG A 749 1.27 -34.89 -11.15
C ARG A 749 1.42 -35.19 -9.64
N PRO A 750 2.53 -35.81 -9.17
CA PRO A 750 2.73 -36.05 -7.75
C PRO A 750 2.86 -34.71 -7.00
N LEU A 751 2.26 -34.63 -5.81
CA LEU A 751 2.35 -33.45 -4.95
C LEU A 751 3.79 -33.23 -4.48
N ALA A 752 4.18 -31.95 -4.37
CA ALA A 752 5.48 -31.58 -3.80
C ALA A 752 5.54 -31.88 -2.30
N ILE A 753 6.77 -32.02 -1.78
CA ILE A 753 7.00 -32.10 -0.33
C ILE A 753 6.58 -30.77 0.30
N ARG A 754 5.74 -30.81 1.34
CA ARG A 754 5.31 -29.61 2.07
C ARG A 754 6.52 -28.85 2.60
N THR A 755 6.71 -27.63 2.10
CA THR A 755 7.75 -26.70 2.57
C THR A 755 7.39 -26.14 3.95
N SER A 756 8.41 -25.64 4.66
CA SER A 756 8.24 -24.96 5.95
C SER A 756 9.13 -23.74 6.02
N VAL A 757 8.59 -22.63 6.51
CA VAL A 757 9.36 -21.39 6.72
C VAL A 757 10.24 -21.57 7.96
N PRO A 758 11.56 -21.36 7.89
CA PRO A 758 12.43 -21.47 9.05
C PRO A 758 12.16 -20.32 10.03
N LYS A 759 11.95 -20.62 11.32
CA LYS A 759 11.80 -19.60 12.36
C LYS A 759 13.18 -19.10 12.81
N PHE A 760 13.54 -17.88 12.42
CA PHE A 760 14.77 -17.20 12.85
C PHE A 760 14.50 -15.71 13.13
N GLU A 761 15.42 -15.07 13.86
CA GLU A 761 15.45 -13.63 14.08
C GLU A 761 16.37 -12.99 13.03
N GLU A 762 15.86 -12.11 12.17
CA GLU A 762 16.65 -11.47 11.11
C GLU A 762 17.86 -10.71 11.69
N SER A 763 17.60 -9.80 12.63
CA SER A 763 18.63 -9.06 13.38
C SER A 763 19.09 -9.83 14.63
N PHE A 764 19.54 -11.08 14.47
CA PHE A 764 20.00 -11.91 15.60
C PHE A 764 21.32 -11.43 16.23
N ALA A 765 21.30 -11.16 17.54
CA ALA A 765 22.44 -10.71 18.33
C ALA A 765 22.62 -11.60 19.58
N PRO A 766 23.72 -12.38 19.72
CA PRO A 766 23.92 -13.34 20.82
C PRO A 766 23.93 -12.78 22.26
N GLY A 767 23.96 -11.45 22.42
CA GLY A 767 23.86 -10.77 23.72
C GLY A 767 22.45 -10.31 24.09
N LYS A 768 21.52 -10.27 23.13
CA LYS A 768 20.12 -9.89 23.31
C LYS A 768 19.28 -11.16 23.58
N HIS A 769 18.25 -11.00 24.41
CA HIS A 769 17.20 -12.01 24.58
C HIS A 769 15.99 -11.59 23.74
N TYR A 770 15.37 -12.56 23.08
CA TYR A 770 14.20 -12.38 22.23
C TYR A 770 13.08 -13.19 22.85
N ASP A 771 11.99 -12.52 23.17
CA ASP A 771 10.80 -13.05 23.85
C ASP A 771 9.63 -12.15 23.41
N PRO A 772 8.53 -12.67 22.83
CA PRO A 772 7.38 -11.85 22.45
C PRO A 772 6.71 -11.18 23.66
N ASP A 773 6.73 -11.85 24.81
CA ASP A 773 6.18 -11.34 26.07
C ASP A 773 7.17 -10.35 26.71
N LYS A 774 6.87 -9.06 26.54
CA LYS A 774 7.72 -7.98 27.06
C LYS A 774 7.84 -8.03 28.58
N ASP A 775 6.75 -8.27 29.31
CA ASP A 775 6.74 -8.23 30.77
C ASP A 775 7.54 -9.38 31.37
N ARG A 776 7.45 -10.56 30.75
CA ARG A 776 8.33 -11.71 31.03
C ARG A 776 9.79 -11.37 30.76
N SER A 777 10.09 -10.68 29.65
CA SER A 777 11.44 -10.26 29.30
C SER A 777 12.05 -9.26 30.30
N ASP A 778 11.29 -8.24 30.71
CA ASP A 778 11.73 -7.20 31.64
C ASP A 778 11.76 -7.74 33.08
N ALA A 779 10.84 -8.62 33.48
CA ALA A 779 10.92 -9.34 34.76
C ALA A 779 12.15 -10.26 34.82
N ALA A 780 12.48 -10.97 33.73
CA ALA A 780 13.69 -11.80 33.66
C ALA A 780 14.98 -10.94 33.71
N LYS A 781 14.99 -9.79 33.05
CA LYS A 781 16.08 -8.80 33.11
C LYS A 781 16.25 -8.22 34.51
N LEU A 782 15.18 -7.77 35.17
CA LEU A 782 15.22 -7.25 36.54
C LEU A 782 15.71 -8.31 37.53
N ARG A 783 15.25 -9.57 37.41
CA ARG A 783 15.75 -10.71 38.20
C ARG A 783 17.25 -10.97 37.98
N LYS A 784 17.73 -10.83 36.74
CA LYS A 784 19.16 -10.98 36.34
C LYS A 784 20.03 -9.86 36.93
N GLU A 785 19.54 -8.62 36.93
CA GLU A 785 20.21 -7.44 37.48
C GLU A 785 20.24 -7.44 39.01
N TYR A 786 19.10 -7.66 39.68
CA TYR A 786 19.06 -7.84 41.14
C TYR A 786 20.02 -8.93 41.63
N LYS A 787 20.09 -10.07 40.91
CA LYS A 787 21.02 -11.17 41.22
C LYS A 787 22.49 -10.81 40.94
N ARG A 788 22.77 -9.86 40.04
CA ARG A 788 24.11 -9.29 39.80
C ARG A 788 24.50 -8.36 40.94
N GLU A 789 23.67 -7.38 41.27
CA GLU A 789 23.99 -6.36 42.29
C GLU A 789 24.04 -6.94 43.71
N ARG A 790 23.08 -7.80 44.09
CA ARG A 790 23.13 -8.52 45.37
C ARG A 790 24.42 -9.34 45.52
N LYS A 791 24.96 -9.89 44.42
CA LYS A 791 26.23 -10.65 44.39
C LYS A 791 27.47 -9.73 44.32
N GLY A 792 27.30 -8.46 43.96
CA GLY A 792 28.29 -7.39 44.09
C GLY A 792 28.39 -6.89 45.53
N ALA A 793 27.30 -6.36 46.08
CA ALA A 793 27.22 -5.84 47.44
C ALA A 793 27.68 -6.87 48.49
N MET A 794 27.16 -8.11 48.44
CA MET A 794 27.58 -9.20 49.35
C MET A 794 29.05 -9.60 49.19
N ARG A 795 29.72 -9.24 48.09
CA ARG A 795 31.16 -9.51 47.89
C ARG A 795 32.01 -8.42 48.53
N GLU A 796 31.63 -7.15 48.38
CA GLU A 796 32.38 -6.06 49.01
C GLU A 796 32.21 -6.10 50.53
N LEU A 797 30.98 -6.22 51.06
CA LEU A 797 30.74 -6.36 52.51
C LEU A 797 31.58 -7.48 53.15
N ARG A 798 31.76 -8.62 52.45
CA ARG A 798 32.64 -9.72 52.91
C ARG A 798 34.12 -9.37 52.88
N LYS A 799 34.59 -8.60 51.90
CA LYS A 799 35.97 -8.06 51.88
C LYS A 799 36.18 -7.01 52.96
N ASP A 800 35.17 -6.19 53.24
CA ASP A 800 35.21 -5.11 54.23
C ASP A 800 35.30 -5.71 55.64
N ALA A 801 34.44 -6.68 55.96
CA ALA A 801 34.54 -7.48 57.18
C ALA A 801 35.92 -8.18 57.31
N ASN A 802 36.43 -8.77 56.23
CA ASN A 802 37.77 -9.38 56.20
C ASN A 802 38.92 -8.36 56.30
N PHE A 803 38.68 -7.07 56.07
CA PHE A 803 39.66 -6.00 56.28
C PHE A 803 39.60 -5.53 57.73
N ILE A 804 38.40 -5.22 58.25
CA ILE A 804 38.16 -4.88 59.66
C ILE A 804 38.77 -5.94 60.59
N ALA A 805 38.49 -7.22 60.35
CA ALA A 805 39.00 -8.31 61.17
C ALA A 805 40.54 -8.43 61.16
N ARG A 806 41.21 -7.99 60.10
CA ARG A 806 42.69 -7.98 60.01
C ARG A 806 43.30 -6.76 60.70
N GLU A 807 42.71 -5.58 60.52
CA GLU A 807 43.18 -4.37 61.19
C GLU A 807 42.98 -4.48 62.72
N GLN A 808 41.80 -4.91 63.19
CA GLN A 808 41.52 -5.15 64.62
C GLN A 808 42.46 -6.21 65.23
N LEU A 809 42.78 -7.28 64.48
CA LEU A 809 43.73 -8.30 64.93
C LEU A 809 45.17 -7.77 64.99
N ARG A 810 45.56 -6.86 64.09
CA ARG A 810 46.86 -6.18 64.15
C ARG A 810 46.92 -5.22 65.33
N GLU A 811 45.94 -4.32 65.47
CA GLU A 811 45.84 -3.38 66.58
C GLU A 811 45.87 -4.09 67.94
N LYS A 812 45.14 -5.20 68.09
CA LYS A 812 45.19 -6.02 69.30
C LYS A 812 46.59 -6.59 69.54
N LYS A 813 47.25 -7.19 68.54
CA LYS A 813 48.62 -7.72 68.69
C LYS A 813 49.63 -6.64 69.05
N GLU A 814 49.52 -5.46 68.46
CA GLU A 814 50.39 -4.32 68.73
C GLU A 814 50.17 -3.79 70.17
N ALA A 815 48.91 -3.72 70.62
CA ALA A 815 48.56 -3.36 72.00
C ALA A 815 49.03 -4.40 73.03
N ASP A 816 48.77 -5.69 72.79
CA ASP A 816 49.20 -6.79 73.66
C ASP A 816 50.74 -6.82 73.80
N GLN A 817 51.47 -6.66 72.69
CA GLN A 817 52.95 -6.58 72.70
C GLN A 817 53.47 -5.31 73.39
N ALA A 818 52.84 -4.15 73.21
CA ALA A 818 53.21 -2.93 73.89
C ALA A 818 52.97 -3.02 75.41
N TYR A 819 51.87 -3.64 75.82
CA TYR A 819 51.55 -3.92 77.21
C TYR A 819 52.58 -4.88 77.83
N GLU A 820 52.85 -6.02 77.19
CA GLU A 820 53.88 -6.97 77.65
C GLU A 820 55.26 -6.31 77.76
N LYS A 821 55.69 -5.53 76.76
CA LYS A 821 56.99 -4.85 76.78
C LYS A 821 57.08 -3.82 77.90
N LYS A 822 56.00 -3.06 78.16
CA LYS A 822 55.90 -2.13 79.29
C LYS A 822 55.95 -2.88 80.63
N PHE A 823 55.18 -3.95 80.78
CA PHE A 823 55.12 -4.75 82.01
C PHE A 823 56.47 -5.41 82.33
N ARG A 824 57.09 -6.09 81.34
CA ARG A 824 58.42 -6.69 81.46
C ARG A 824 59.50 -5.65 81.84
N ARG A 825 59.43 -4.43 81.28
CA ARG A 825 60.31 -3.33 81.69
C ARG A 825 60.08 -2.99 83.17
N LEU A 826 58.85 -2.66 83.56
CA LEU A 826 58.54 -2.20 84.92
C LEU A 826 58.92 -3.25 85.98
N VAL A 827 58.67 -4.53 85.72
CA VAL A 827 59.10 -5.63 86.61
C VAL A 827 60.62 -5.75 86.67
N ALA A 828 61.34 -5.57 85.57
CA ALA A 828 62.81 -5.57 85.58
C ALA A 828 63.40 -4.33 86.30
N GLU A 829 62.74 -3.18 86.20
CA GLU A 829 63.10 -1.92 86.85
C GLU A 829 62.93 -2.06 88.38
N ILE A 830 61.75 -2.52 88.84
CA ILE A 830 61.46 -2.85 90.25
C ILE A 830 62.43 -3.91 90.80
N ASN A 831 62.60 -5.05 90.12
CA ASN A 831 63.50 -6.11 90.57
C ASN A 831 64.96 -5.63 90.65
N SER A 832 65.36 -4.66 89.82
CA SER A 832 66.71 -4.09 89.86
C SER A 832 66.88 -3.10 91.02
N GLU A 833 65.83 -2.35 91.39
CA GLU A 833 65.85 -1.47 92.56
C GLU A 833 65.80 -2.27 93.87
N GLU A 834 64.87 -3.23 93.99
CA GLU A 834 64.80 -4.15 95.14
C GLU A 834 66.09 -4.96 95.28
N GLY A 835 66.59 -5.53 94.19
CA GLY A 835 67.85 -6.28 94.16
C GLY A 835 69.05 -5.43 94.55
N ARG A 836 69.07 -4.14 94.16
CA ARG A 836 70.11 -3.21 94.60
C ARG A 836 70.00 -2.91 96.11
N GLY A 837 68.82 -2.54 96.60
CA GLY A 837 68.59 -2.23 98.01
C GLY A 837 68.90 -3.42 98.93
N ALA A 838 68.48 -4.63 98.54
CA ALA A 838 68.78 -5.86 99.26
C ALA A 838 70.29 -6.17 99.31
N ASN A 839 71.02 -5.94 98.21
CA ASN A 839 72.47 -6.11 98.16
C ASN A 839 73.23 -5.04 98.97
N GLU A 840 72.78 -3.78 98.95
CA GLU A 840 73.34 -2.70 99.78
C GLU A 840 73.12 -3.00 101.27
N TYR A 841 71.91 -3.41 101.68
CA TYR A 841 71.60 -3.86 103.03
C TYR A 841 72.41 -5.10 103.47
N ALA A 842 72.56 -6.09 102.58
CA ALA A 842 73.38 -7.28 102.87
C ALA A 842 74.86 -6.92 103.10
N ARG A 843 75.43 -6.04 102.26
CA ARG A 843 76.79 -5.51 102.45
C ARG A 843 76.93 -4.75 103.77
N GLU A 844 75.94 -3.95 104.15
CA GLU A 844 75.97 -3.21 105.41
C GLU A 844 75.88 -4.15 106.62
N LYS A 845 74.98 -5.14 106.57
CA LYS A 845 74.82 -6.21 107.56
C LYS A 845 76.13 -6.99 107.76
N ASP A 846 76.85 -7.30 106.68
CA ASP A 846 78.13 -8.00 106.77
C ASP A 846 79.30 -7.07 107.18
N ARG A 847 79.27 -5.76 106.88
CA ARG A 847 80.19 -4.79 107.53
C ARG A 847 79.95 -4.74 109.04
N ARG A 848 78.69 -4.69 109.49
CA ARG A 848 78.32 -4.74 110.93
C ARG A 848 78.73 -6.05 111.61
N LYS A 849 78.72 -7.20 110.90
CA LYS A 849 79.30 -8.46 111.40
C LYS A 849 80.83 -8.39 111.49
N ARG A 850 81.51 -7.87 110.47
CA ARG A 850 82.99 -7.75 110.45
C ARG A 850 83.51 -6.78 111.52
N ALA A 851 82.75 -5.75 111.87
CA ALA A 851 83.06 -4.83 112.98
C ALA A 851 82.69 -5.39 114.37
N LYS A 852 82.19 -6.63 114.46
CA LYS A 852 81.92 -7.37 115.70
C LYS A 852 82.90 -8.55 115.89
N LYS A 853 84.01 -8.56 115.16
CA LYS A 853 85.01 -9.64 115.13
C LYS A 853 86.43 -9.07 115.10
#